data_AF-A0AAD7NX05-F1
#
_entry.id   AF-A0AAD7NX05-F1
#
_cell.length_a   1.000
_cell.length_b   1.000
_cell.length_c   1.000
_cell.angle_alpha   90.00
_cell.angle_beta   90.00
_cell.angle_gamma   90.00
#
_symmetry.space_group_name_H-M   'P 1'
#
loop_
_entity.id
_entity.type
_entity.pdbx_description
1 polymer ?
#
loop_
_entity_poly.entity_id
_entity_poly.type
_entity_poly.pdbx_seq_one_letter_code
_entity_poly.pdbx_strand_id
1 'polypeptide(L)'
;MSICLVSVLLIALGVWGNPTPQHPATRQAPLTNQYIHITDNFEMCLAATPSSSEGNGVAVVIEYCTTGGNNRQNWTISGSTLQVFGNMCLDVTNGATANGTPLQIWECTPGDVNQEWVLSGSSIQWSQEDSCLDLTNGNATNGNVMQIWDCTDGPNQQWTLTTGPSEPITPIVSSTTCLTAPINANGGEVVVDACDGSTSQLWTAIDSTFVVYGEKCLDVTNGNTANGTKLQIWDCTPGDANQQLGFFPSDQNIQWKNHGMCVDLTDGSLANGNQVQMITCNLDPDYNNQIWNFVIELRDIIRTHSTPSVTLLSSVQSVIENYPLELARYSAEIRTLEEQLAELESDRDLLESYGDHCRSLSSPARRLPTELLVEIFDLCSPSSIFVTHTLTAEEEEKRLGKKYLLRLSQWHGIVMKTPRLWSTIEIDTSVWKQSSSSSLTLLALLASSLERGVEFPLTLSASLEFNPWIHKSVLHLLGQHSRRWKRATFWLNPSDLGFLAHARGNFPILEELLLLPATDRAAKCSAEVFSVTPRLETVEIHGWFGALPVLPWEQIRRLTIKNSRMLLMSMLPRLSTGARFKLVVHPAMLTFPLDLPPATSSIRSFKIGFSTEEFSTADSELDAATYLTRTGEILGEIFKSLTLLSLHTLRITDHLGPPPIWDAVEFSHFASRSTLYRTLRFFQVRAIITDIELLESLSVLPLLENLSIGDRATPGEEHIVITDSLLNGLTWRPDQVNLVPHLSVLSLVTLGRFREESFLEVACSRLILGRSDVGPFTTKI
;
A
#
# COMPACT_ATOMS: atom_id res chain seq x y z
N MET A 1 18.47 -1.67 9.00
CA MET A 1 19.71 -2.42 8.66
C MET A 1 19.52 -3.46 7.56
N SER A 2 18.33 -4.03 7.35
CA SER A 2 18.06 -4.94 6.21
C SER A 2 17.94 -4.23 4.84
N ILE A 3 17.77 -2.91 4.81
CA ILE A 3 17.64 -2.12 3.57
C ILE A 3 19.01 -1.82 2.92
N CYS A 4 20.10 -1.65 3.70
CA CYS A 4 21.43 -1.38 3.12
C CYS A 4 22.07 -2.60 2.43
N LEU A 5 21.69 -3.83 2.78
CA LEU A 5 22.29 -5.06 2.24
C LEU A 5 21.70 -5.47 0.89
N VAL A 6 20.42 -5.14 0.66
CA VAL A 6 19.79 -5.27 -0.66
C VAL A 6 20.45 -4.30 -1.65
N SER A 7 20.77 -3.07 -1.21
CA SER A 7 21.49 -2.08 -2.03
C SER A 7 22.89 -2.54 -2.45
N VAL A 8 23.68 -3.19 -1.59
CA VAL A 8 25.04 -3.63 -1.94
C VAL A 8 25.03 -4.82 -2.92
N LEU A 9 24.05 -5.72 -2.82
CA LEU A 9 23.89 -6.82 -3.78
C LEU A 9 23.27 -6.35 -5.12
N LEU A 10 22.41 -5.33 -5.08
CA LEU A 10 21.81 -4.72 -6.27
C LEU A 10 22.77 -3.79 -7.01
N ILE A 11 23.71 -3.13 -6.32
CA ILE A 11 24.79 -2.36 -6.96
C ILE A 11 25.75 -3.30 -7.72
N ALA A 12 25.88 -4.56 -7.28
CA ALA A 12 26.62 -5.58 -8.00
C ALA A 12 25.82 -6.28 -9.13
N LEU A 13 24.48 -6.10 -9.16
CA LEU A 13 23.56 -6.74 -10.13
C LEU A 13 22.74 -5.75 -10.98
N GLY A 14 22.98 -4.45 -10.88
CA GLY A 14 22.47 -3.43 -11.79
C GLY A 14 20.95 -3.25 -11.82
N VAL A 15 20.25 -3.29 -10.68
CA VAL A 15 18.80 -3.03 -10.63
C VAL A 15 18.49 -2.08 -9.47
N TRP A 16 17.91 -0.91 -9.74
CA TRP A 16 16.73 -0.36 -9.04
C TRP A 16 16.26 0.96 -9.67
N GLY A 17 14.95 1.04 -9.94
CA GLY A 17 14.20 2.27 -10.17
C GLY A 17 13.73 2.91 -8.85
N ASN A 18 13.40 4.21 -8.90
CA ASN A 18 13.01 5.02 -7.74
C ASN A 18 11.48 5.05 -7.49
N PRO A 19 11.03 5.35 -6.25
CA PRO A 19 9.61 5.47 -5.89
C PRO A 19 9.03 6.90 -6.02
N THR A 20 7.71 6.96 -6.20
CA THR A 20 6.85 8.16 -6.44
C THR A 20 6.41 8.91 -5.16
N PRO A 21 5.83 10.14 -5.29
CA PRO A 21 5.92 11.25 -4.32
C PRO A 21 4.64 11.57 -3.51
N GLN A 22 4.76 12.52 -2.55
CA GLN A 22 3.66 13.14 -1.80
C GLN A 22 3.11 14.41 -2.51
N HIS A 23 1.78 14.56 -2.55
CA HIS A 23 1.00 15.75 -2.96
C HIS A 23 0.64 16.64 -1.73
N PRO A 24 0.07 17.88 -1.84
CA PRO A 24 -0.60 18.49 -3.01
C PRO A 24 -0.30 19.99 -3.30
N ALA A 25 -0.53 20.38 -4.56
CA ALA A 25 -1.05 21.70 -4.92
C ALA A 25 -2.23 21.49 -5.89
N THR A 26 -3.28 22.30 -5.74
CA THR A 26 -4.64 22.17 -6.31
C THR A 26 -4.69 21.83 -7.81
N ARG A 27 -5.21 20.64 -8.18
CA ARG A 27 -5.44 20.21 -9.58
C ARG A 27 -6.88 20.46 -10.02
N GLN A 28 -7.05 21.07 -11.20
CA GLN A 28 -8.27 20.96 -12.01
C GLN A 28 -8.57 19.48 -12.30
N ALA A 29 -9.86 19.14 -12.39
CA ALA A 29 -10.29 17.79 -12.77
C ALA A 29 -9.80 17.45 -14.20
N PRO A 30 -9.37 16.20 -14.46
CA PRO A 30 -8.90 15.79 -15.78
C PRO A 30 -10.03 15.81 -16.82
N LEU A 31 -9.72 16.23 -18.06
CA LEU A 31 -10.62 16.10 -19.20
C LEU A 31 -10.46 14.68 -19.76
N THR A 32 -11.52 13.88 -19.71
CA THR A 32 -11.51 12.48 -20.18
C THR A 32 -12.29 12.35 -21.48
N ASN A 33 -12.08 11.27 -22.24
CA ASN A 33 -12.81 10.99 -23.49
C ASN A 33 -12.65 12.06 -24.57
N GLN A 34 -11.42 12.57 -24.73
CA GLN A 34 -11.13 13.61 -25.72
C GLN A 34 -10.63 12.99 -27.03
N TYR A 35 -11.32 13.29 -28.12
CA TYR A 35 -10.80 13.09 -29.47
C TYR A 35 -10.15 14.38 -29.93
N ILE A 36 -8.90 14.29 -30.37
CA ILE A 36 -8.10 15.43 -30.83
C ILE A 36 -8.09 15.40 -32.36
N HIS A 37 -8.77 16.37 -32.96
CA HIS A 37 -8.93 16.51 -34.40
C HIS A 37 -8.03 17.61 -34.92
N ILE A 38 -7.55 17.50 -36.15
CA ILE A 38 -7.07 18.69 -36.84
C ILE A 38 -8.27 19.61 -37.12
N THR A 39 -8.13 20.90 -36.85
CA THR A 39 -9.22 21.87 -37.05
C THR A 39 -9.72 21.81 -38.49
N ASP A 40 -11.05 21.84 -38.66
CA ASP A 40 -11.77 21.72 -39.95
C ASP A 40 -11.68 20.35 -40.66
N ASN A 41 -11.13 19.30 -40.03
CA ASN A 41 -11.23 17.92 -40.52
C ASN A 41 -11.47 16.92 -39.38
N PHE A 42 -12.75 16.79 -39.03
CA PHE A 42 -13.25 15.96 -37.92
C PHE A 42 -13.35 14.46 -38.24
N GLU A 43 -13.00 14.05 -39.47
CA GLU A 43 -12.86 12.63 -39.82
C GLU A 43 -11.53 12.05 -39.32
N MET A 44 -10.59 12.92 -38.94
CA MET A 44 -9.20 12.57 -38.68
C MET A 44 -8.82 12.85 -37.23
N CYS A 45 -8.47 11.79 -36.50
CA CYS A 45 -8.16 11.79 -35.08
C CYS A 45 -6.69 11.48 -34.81
N LEU A 46 -6.13 12.14 -33.79
CA LEU A 46 -4.83 11.80 -33.22
C LEU A 46 -4.88 10.39 -32.61
N ALA A 47 -3.97 9.52 -33.00
CA ALA A 47 -3.97 8.13 -32.56
C ALA A 47 -2.58 7.58 -32.28
N ALA A 48 -2.49 6.66 -31.32
CA ALA A 48 -1.34 5.78 -31.16
C ALA A 48 -1.45 4.56 -32.11
N THR A 49 -0.43 4.30 -32.92
CA THR A 49 -0.44 3.32 -34.03
C THR A 49 0.83 2.48 -34.09
N PRO A 50 0.72 1.15 -34.31
CA PRO A 50 -0.48 0.39 -34.69
C PRO A 50 -1.43 0.08 -33.53
N SER A 51 -2.69 -0.22 -33.83
CA SER A 51 -3.72 -0.60 -32.84
C SER A 51 -3.38 -1.84 -32.01
N SER A 52 -2.42 -2.64 -32.46
CA SER A 52 -1.97 -3.88 -31.83
C SER A 52 -0.82 -3.69 -30.83
N SER A 53 -0.40 -2.46 -30.54
CA SER A 53 0.73 -2.17 -29.65
C SER A 53 0.46 -0.97 -28.74
N GLU A 54 0.55 -1.19 -27.43
CA GLU A 54 0.38 -0.17 -26.38
C GLU A 54 1.71 0.13 -25.64
N GLY A 55 2.84 -0.24 -26.24
CA GLY A 55 4.17 -0.11 -25.64
C GLY A 55 4.89 1.22 -25.91
N ASN A 56 5.95 1.46 -25.13
CA ASN A 56 6.86 2.59 -25.31
C ASN A 56 7.40 2.66 -26.74
N GLY A 57 7.36 3.86 -27.33
CA GLY A 57 7.85 4.10 -28.68
C GLY A 57 6.87 3.81 -29.80
N VAL A 58 5.61 3.48 -29.47
CA VAL A 58 4.53 3.44 -30.45
C VAL A 58 4.31 4.83 -31.03
N ALA A 59 4.26 4.92 -32.35
CA ALA A 59 4.17 6.20 -33.05
C ALA A 59 2.81 6.84 -32.86
N VAL A 60 2.78 8.18 -32.82
CA VAL A 60 1.55 8.97 -32.87
C VAL A 60 1.33 9.45 -34.30
N VAL A 61 0.12 9.23 -34.82
CA VAL A 61 -0.27 9.52 -36.20
C VAL A 61 -1.62 10.24 -36.23
N ILE A 62 -2.01 10.74 -37.40
CA ILE A 62 -3.40 11.08 -37.71
C ILE A 62 -4.04 9.93 -38.51
N GLU A 63 -5.22 9.49 -38.12
CA GLU A 63 -5.97 8.42 -38.81
C GLU A 63 -7.48 8.64 -38.72
N TYR A 64 -8.27 7.88 -39.46
CA TYR A 64 -9.73 7.97 -39.39
C TYR A 64 -10.22 7.78 -37.97
N CYS A 65 -11.10 8.67 -37.51
CA CYS A 65 -11.78 8.52 -36.24
C CYS A 65 -12.61 7.22 -36.26
N THR A 66 -12.35 6.32 -35.31
CA THR A 66 -13.03 5.02 -35.22
C THR A 66 -13.96 4.99 -34.01
N THR A 67 -15.20 4.55 -34.22
CA THR A 67 -16.15 4.25 -33.15
C THR A 67 -16.00 2.79 -32.71
N GLY A 68 -16.08 2.50 -31.40
CA GLY A 68 -16.05 1.12 -30.90
C GLY A 68 -14.95 0.74 -29.91
N GLY A 69 -14.56 1.63 -29.00
CA GLY A 69 -13.85 1.22 -27.78
C GLY A 69 -12.38 0.82 -27.94
N ASN A 70 -11.68 1.34 -28.96
CA ASN A 70 -10.22 1.32 -28.93
C ASN A 70 -9.71 2.53 -28.13
N ASN A 71 -8.93 2.28 -27.08
CA ASN A 71 -8.45 3.35 -26.18
C ASN A 71 -7.33 4.20 -26.81
N ARG A 72 -7.06 4.04 -28.12
CA ARG A 72 -5.91 4.58 -28.85
C ARG A 72 -6.10 5.96 -29.47
N GLN A 73 -7.36 6.37 -29.64
CA GLN A 73 -7.78 7.71 -30.06
C GLN A 73 -8.44 8.50 -28.92
N ASN A 74 -8.62 7.84 -27.76
CA ASN A 74 -9.25 8.41 -26.59
C ASN A 74 -8.18 8.98 -25.65
N TRP A 75 -8.04 10.30 -25.67
CA TRP A 75 -7.06 11.01 -24.86
C TRP A 75 -7.68 11.54 -23.55
N THR A 76 -6.89 11.49 -22.49
CA THR A 76 -7.19 12.09 -21.18
C THR A 76 -6.16 13.18 -20.88
N ILE A 77 -6.63 14.41 -20.71
CA ILE A 77 -5.77 15.54 -20.34
C ILE A 77 -5.79 15.68 -18.83
N SER A 78 -4.65 15.45 -18.19
CA SER A 78 -4.49 15.45 -16.74
C SER A 78 -3.29 16.32 -16.34
N GLY A 79 -3.57 17.52 -15.84
CA GLY A 79 -2.52 18.53 -15.63
C GLY A 79 -1.86 18.92 -16.94
N SER A 80 -0.54 18.75 -17.03
CA SER A 80 0.26 18.99 -18.23
C SER A 80 0.44 17.75 -19.12
N THR A 81 -0.27 16.65 -18.89
CA THR A 81 -0.07 15.41 -19.67
C THR A 81 -1.26 15.08 -20.55
N LEU A 82 -1.00 14.64 -21.79
CA LEU A 82 -1.98 14.02 -22.70
C LEU A 82 -1.80 12.51 -22.63
N GLN A 83 -2.76 11.81 -22.05
CA GLN A 83 -2.67 10.39 -21.74
C GLN A 83 -3.55 9.54 -22.67
N VAL A 84 -3.09 8.35 -23.03
CA VAL A 84 -3.80 7.36 -23.84
C VAL A 84 -3.57 5.97 -23.22
N PHE A 85 -4.45 5.00 -23.47
CA PHE A 85 -4.41 3.67 -22.83
C PHE A 85 -4.38 3.67 -21.28
N GLY A 86 -4.69 4.80 -20.64
CA GLY A 86 -4.76 4.97 -19.19
C GLY A 86 -3.43 5.30 -18.50
N ASN A 87 -2.27 4.85 -19.00
CA ASN A 87 -0.96 5.10 -18.39
C ASN A 87 0.15 5.50 -19.37
N MET A 88 -0.16 5.71 -20.65
CA MET A 88 0.80 6.14 -21.67
C MET A 88 0.61 7.64 -21.94
N CYS A 89 1.69 8.38 -22.11
CA CYS A 89 1.71 9.82 -22.32
C CYS A 89 2.21 10.14 -23.73
N LEU A 90 1.64 11.18 -24.34
CA LEU A 90 2.19 11.79 -25.55
C LEU A 90 3.60 12.32 -25.24
N ASP A 91 4.58 11.85 -26.00
CA ASP A 91 6.00 11.98 -25.69
C ASP A 91 6.78 12.46 -26.92
N VAL A 92 7.64 13.46 -26.71
CA VAL A 92 8.63 13.89 -27.69
C VAL A 92 9.78 12.90 -27.69
N THR A 93 9.98 12.20 -28.81
CA THR A 93 10.95 11.10 -28.91
C THR A 93 12.35 11.52 -28.45
N ASN A 94 12.86 10.87 -27.40
CA ASN A 94 14.15 11.15 -26.75
C ASN A 94 14.31 12.59 -26.19
N GLY A 95 13.22 13.36 -26.06
CA GLY A 95 13.28 14.77 -25.70
C GLY A 95 14.06 15.62 -26.70
N ALA A 96 14.15 15.19 -27.96
CA ALA A 96 14.89 15.92 -28.98
C ALA A 96 14.15 17.20 -29.37
N THR A 97 14.86 18.33 -29.42
CA THR A 97 14.30 19.67 -29.65
C THR A 97 14.31 20.09 -31.12
N ALA A 98 14.69 19.19 -32.04
CA ALA A 98 14.78 19.53 -33.45
C ALA A 98 13.40 19.46 -34.12
N ASN A 99 13.07 20.46 -34.95
CA ASN A 99 11.90 20.41 -35.82
C ASN A 99 11.86 19.12 -36.65
N GLY A 100 10.69 18.48 -36.68
CA GLY A 100 10.50 17.18 -37.31
C GLY A 100 10.85 15.98 -36.44
N THR A 101 11.12 16.19 -35.14
CA THR A 101 11.22 15.08 -34.19
C THR A 101 9.84 14.39 -34.10
N PRO A 102 9.76 13.07 -34.35
CA PRO A 102 8.49 12.36 -34.35
C PRO A 102 7.94 12.22 -32.94
N LEU A 103 6.61 12.15 -32.85
CA LEU A 103 5.92 11.90 -31.59
C LEU A 103 5.64 10.42 -31.39
N GLN A 104 5.75 10.01 -30.13
CA GLN A 104 5.49 8.65 -29.69
C GLN A 104 4.61 8.68 -28.45
N ILE A 105 4.17 7.50 -28.03
CA ILE A 105 3.67 7.31 -26.66
C ILE A 105 4.73 6.62 -25.82
N TRP A 106 4.81 7.03 -24.56
CA TRP A 106 5.71 6.44 -23.58
C TRP A 106 5.04 6.39 -22.21
N GLU A 107 5.41 5.42 -21.38
CA GLU A 107 4.90 5.32 -20.02
C GLU A 107 5.01 6.66 -19.29
N CYS A 108 3.88 7.10 -18.73
CA CYS A 108 3.79 8.40 -18.06
C CYS A 108 4.77 8.47 -16.89
N THR A 109 5.78 9.35 -17.00
CA THR A 109 6.82 9.53 -15.98
C THR A 109 6.64 10.88 -15.29
N PRO A 110 6.34 10.92 -13.98
CA PRO A 110 6.10 12.17 -13.27
C PRO A 110 7.27 13.14 -13.34
N GLY A 111 7.02 14.33 -13.90
CA GLY A 111 8.04 15.39 -14.04
C GLY A 111 8.99 15.21 -15.22
N ASP A 112 8.70 14.28 -16.13
CA ASP A 112 9.40 14.19 -17.41
C ASP A 112 8.90 15.28 -18.36
N VAL A 113 9.78 16.23 -18.64
CA VAL A 113 9.49 17.40 -19.48
C VAL A 113 9.12 17.01 -20.92
N ASN A 114 9.54 15.84 -21.40
CA ASN A 114 9.22 15.36 -22.75
C ASN A 114 7.74 15.00 -22.93
N GLN A 115 7.00 14.92 -21.82
CA GLN A 115 5.60 14.51 -21.75
C GLN A 115 4.67 15.64 -21.27
N GLU A 116 5.22 16.84 -21.10
CA GLU A 116 4.49 18.00 -20.61
C GLU A 116 4.04 18.90 -21.77
N TRP A 117 2.74 19.15 -21.83
CA TRP A 117 2.05 19.88 -22.89
C TRP A 117 1.11 20.92 -22.30
N VAL A 118 0.93 22.02 -23.04
CA VAL A 118 0.10 23.17 -22.68
C VAL A 118 -0.87 23.44 -23.82
N LEU A 119 -2.18 23.45 -23.51
CA LEU A 119 -3.21 23.88 -24.45
C LEU A 119 -3.22 25.41 -24.51
N SER A 120 -2.95 25.96 -25.69
CA SER A 120 -2.89 27.41 -25.95
C SER A 120 -3.82 27.76 -27.11
N GLY A 121 -5.10 28.01 -26.79
CA GLY A 121 -6.14 28.16 -27.81
C GLY A 121 -6.38 26.85 -28.58
N SER A 122 -6.35 26.93 -29.90
CA SER A 122 -6.37 25.76 -30.79
C SER A 122 -5.00 25.09 -30.96
N SER A 123 -3.93 25.61 -30.34
CA SER A 123 -2.61 25.00 -30.43
C SER A 123 -2.29 24.13 -29.19
N ILE A 124 -1.52 23.06 -29.39
CA ILE A 124 -1.03 22.18 -28.33
C ILE A 124 0.50 22.32 -28.29
N GLN A 125 0.99 23.08 -27.32
CA GLN A 125 2.41 23.44 -27.19
C GLN A 125 3.14 22.48 -26.26
N TRP A 126 4.36 22.09 -26.61
CA TRP A 126 5.24 21.34 -25.71
C TRP A 126 5.83 22.27 -24.64
N SER A 127 5.80 21.91 -23.36
CA SER A 127 6.07 22.85 -22.25
C SER A 127 7.52 23.33 -22.17
N GLN A 128 8.46 22.60 -22.77
CA GLN A 128 9.88 22.87 -22.68
C GLN A 128 10.37 23.92 -23.70
N GLU A 129 9.71 24.03 -24.86
CA GLU A 129 10.12 24.88 -25.99
C GLU A 129 8.90 25.56 -26.65
N ASP A 130 9.10 26.59 -27.46
CA ASP A 130 8.04 27.20 -28.28
C ASP A 130 7.66 26.33 -29.51
N SER A 131 7.66 25.00 -29.34
CA SER A 131 7.29 24.01 -30.35
C SER A 131 5.91 23.42 -30.09
N CYS A 132 5.19 23.12 -31.16
CA CYS A 132 3.80 22.70 -31.16
C CYS A 132 3.63 21.29 -31.75
N LEU A 133 2.55 20.62 -31.33
CA LEU A 133 2.03 19.41 -31.98
C LEU A 133 1.72 19.73 -33.45
N ASP A 134 2.39 19.03 -34.36
CA ASP A 134 2.38 19.34 -35.79
C ASP A 134 2.03 18.11 -36.62
N LEU A 135 1.05 18.27 -37.51
CA LEU A 135 0.77 17.29 -38.54
C LEU A 135 1.80 17.45 -39.67
N THR A 136 2.62 16.42 -39.85
CA THR A 136 3.74 16.46 -40.80
C THR A 136 3.27 16.86 -42.20
N ASN A 137 3.80 17.99 -42.69
CA ASN A 137 3.46 18.61 -43.98
C ASN A 137 1.96 18.97 -44.17
N GLY A 138 1.17 19.03 -43.10
CA GLY A 138 -0.29 19.19 -43.17
C GLY A 138 -1.01 18.05 -43.88
N ASN A 139 -0.37 16.88 -44.01
CA ASN A 139 -0.92 15.76 -44.76
C ASN A 139 -1.88 14.94 -43.89
N ALA A 140 -3.18 15.20 -44.01
CA ALA A 140 -4.24 14.47 -43.30
C ALA A 140 -4.55 13.08 -43.92
N THR A 141 -3.61 12.47 -44.63
CA THR A 141 -3.78 11.08 -45.09
C THR A 141 -3.74 10.13 -43.90
N ASN A 142 -4.66 9.17 -43.89
CA ASN A 142 -4.74 8.12 -42.86
C ASN A 142 -3.39 7.42 -42.59
N GLY A 143 -2.93 7.50 -41.35
CA GLY A 143 -1.66 6.95 -40.85
C GLY A 143 -0.46 7.90 -40.96
N ASN A 144 -0.62 9.16 -41.38
CA ASN A 144 0.49 10.10 -41.47
C ASN A 144 1.02 10.48 -40.08
N VAL A 145 2.34 10.57 -39.95
CA VAL A 145 3.00 10.72 -38.64
C VAL A 145 2.89 12.13 -38.08
N MET A 146 2.86 12.21 -36.75
CA MET A 146 2.91 13.45 -35.99
C MET A 146 4.34 13.79 -35.59
N GLN A 147 4.63 15.08 -35.50
CA GLN A 147 5.95 15.60 -35.14
C GLN A 147 5.81 16.83 -34.23
N ILE A 148 6.92 17.30 -33.67
CA ILE A 148 7.02 18.67 -33.17
C ILE A 148 7.57 19.60 -34.25
N TRP A 149 7.11 20.84 -34.23
CA TRP A 149 7.63 21.91 -35.06
C TRP A 149 7.45 23.26 -34.36
N ASP A 150 8.25 24.26 -34.71
CA ASP A 150 8.05 25.65 -34.24
C ASP A 150 6.58 26.05 -34.37
N CYS A 151 6.04 26.66 -33.31
CA CYS A 151 4.64 27.08 -33.29
C CYS A 151 4.35 28.15 -34.35
N THR A 152 3.33 27.91 -35.16
CA THR A 152 2.81 28.78 -36.21
C THR A 152 1.28 28.78 -36.18
N ASP A 153 0.66 29.78 -36.79
CA ASP A 153 -0.81 29.79 -36.99
C ASP A 153 -1.26 28.92 -38.18
N GLY A 154 -0.41 27.99 -38.63
CA GLY A 154 -0.70 27.09 -39.75
C GLY A 154 -1.79 26.06 -39.38
N PRO A 155 -2.67 25.68 -40.32
CA PRO A 155 -3.78 24.76 -40.05
C PRO A 155 -3.33 23.37 -39.60
N ASN A 156 -2.09 22.97 -39.92
CA ASN A 156 -1.46 21.72 -39.51
C ASN A 156 -1.02 21.68 -38.03
N GLN A 157 -1.25 22.75 -37.27
CA GLN A 157 -0.97 22.85 -35.84
C GLN A 157 -2.18 23.34 -35.03
N GLN A 158 -3.35 23.42 -35.69
CA GLN A 158 -4.61 23.77 -35.05
C GLN A 158 -5.41 22.51 -34.77
N TRP A 159 -5.84 22.37 -33.52
CA TRP A 159 -6.45 21.18 -32.96
C TRP A 159 -7.78 21.52 -32.29
N THR A 160 -8.79 20.70 -32.57
CA THR A 160 -10.11 20.79 -31.94
C THR A 160 -10.33 19.56 -31.08
N LEU A 161 -10.75 19.77 -29.83
CA LEU A 161 -11.06 18.68 -28.91
C LEU A 161 -12.58 18.46 -28.85
N THR A 162 -13.03 17.24 -29.10
CA THR A 162 -14.45 16.87 -28.97
C THR A 162 -14.65 15.70 -28.01
N THR A 163 -15.85 15.61 -27.44
CA THR A 163 -16.28 14.53 -26.53
C THR A 163 -16.97 13.36 -27.25
N GLY A 164 -17.03 13.38 -28.59
CA GLY A 164 -17.60 12.32 -29.44
C GLY A 164 -17.53 12.65 -30.95
N PRO A 165 -17.84 11.68 -31.83
CA PRO A 165 -17.90 11.88 -33.28
C PRO A 165 -19.19 12.65 -33.67
N SER A 166 -19.06 13.60 -34.60
CA SER A 166 -20.16 14.38 -35.18
C SER A 166 -20.74 13.65 -36.39
N GLU A 167 -22.07 13.53 -36.48
CA GLU A 167 -22.74 12.70 -37.51
C GLU A 167 -23.81 13.50 -38.28
N PRO A 168 -24.09 13.15 -39.56
CA PRO A 168 -25.20 13.74 -40.30
C PRO A 168 -26.55 13.24 -39.78
N ILE A 169 -27.53 14.14 -39.69
CA ILE A 169 -28.93 13.82 -39.43
C ILE A 169 -29.66 13.79 -40.78
N THR A 170 -30.30 12.69 -41.14
CA THR A 170 -31.03 12.57 -42.43
C THR A 170 -32.50 12.22 -42.21
N PRO A 171 -33.47 12.70 -43.00
CA PRO A 171 -34.84 12.21 -42.94
C PRO A 171 -34.89 10.70 -43.21
N ILE A 172 -35.79 9.94 -42.59
CA ILE A 172 -35.87 8.48 -42.83
C ILE A 172 -36.12 8.13 -44.30
N VAL A 173 -36.79 9.04 -45.01
CA VAL A 173 -37.17 8.92 -46.42
C VAL A 173 -36.03 9.21 -47.40
N SER A 174 -34.87 9.69 -46.94
CA SER A 174 -33.72 10.02 -47.79
C SER A 174 -32.40 9.93 -47.04
N SER A 175 -31.47 9.09 -47.51
CA SER A 175 -30.10 9.03 -46.98
C SER A 175 -29.13 9.99 -47.67
N THR A 176 -29.60 10.79 -48.64
CA THR A 176 -28.79 11.74 -49.43
C THR A 176 -29.15 13.20 -49.16
N THR A 177 -30.05 13.43 -48.21
CA THR A 177 -30.51 14.75 -47.78
C THR A 177 -30.22 14.89 -46.29
N CYS A 178 -29.50 15.93 -45.90
CA CYS A 178 -28.99 16.15 -44.56
C CYS A 178 -29.64 17.39 -43.92
N LEU A 179 -29.81 17.37 -42.61
CA LEU A 179 -30.15 18.54 -41.81
C LEU A 179 -28.95 19.49 -41.81
N THR A 180 -29.15 20.70 -42.29
CA THR A 180 -28.08 21.65 -42.59
C THR A 180 -28.37 22.97 -41.88
N ALA A 181 -27.35 23.58 -41.30
CA ALA A 181 -27.40 24.94 -40.79
C ALA A 181 -26.53 25.84 -41.69
N PRO A 182 -27.02 26.38 -42.83
CA PRO A 182 -26.16 26.91 -43.89
C PRO A 182 -25.36 28.17 -43.48
N ILE A 183 -25.79 28.85 -42.43
CA ILE A 183 -25.19 30.10 -41.94
C ILE A 183 -24.84 29.93 -40.46
N ASN A 184 -23.55 29.99 -40.11
CA ASN A 184 -23.09 30.02 -38.72
C ASN A 184 -23.33 31.41 -38.08
N ALA A 185 -24.59 31.74 -37.78
CA ALA A 185 -24.97 32.96 -37.07
C ALA A 185 -26.20 32.71 -36.19
N ASN A 186 -26.37 33.46 -35.11
CA ASN A 186 -27.58 33.38 -34.28
C ASN A 186 -28.80 33.78 -35.11
N GLY A 187 -29.81 32.91 -35.13
CA GLY A 187 -30.97 33.05 -36.01
C GLY A 187 -30.76 32.48 -37.41
N GLY A 188 -29.63 31.81 -37.66
CA GLY A 188 -29.39 31.06 -38.89
C GLY A 188 -30.43 29.94 -39.04
N GLU A 189 -31.00 29.81 -40.22
CA GLU A 189 -32.05 28.83 -40.50
C GLU A 189 -31.50 27.40 -40.48
N VAL A 190 -32.32 26.45 -40.02
CA VAL A 190 -32.03 25.02 -40.14
C VAL A 190 -32.91 24.43 -41.25
N VAL A 191 -32.26 23.93 -42.29
CA VAL A 191 -32.90 23.44 -43.52
C VAL A 191 -32.52 21.99 -43.78
N VAL A 192 -33.08 21.42 -44.84
CA VAL A 192 -32.54 20.22 -45.46
C VAL A 192 -31.86 20.56 -46.79
N ASP A 193 -30.67 19.99 -47.03
CA ASP A 193 -29.92 20.12 -48.28
C ASP A 193 -29.30 18.78 -48.69
N ALA A 194 -28.78 18.70 -49.91
CA ALA A 194 -28.00 17.54 -50.36
C ALA A 194 -26.80 17.31 -49.42
N CYS A 195 -26.61 16.07 -48.98
CA CYS A 195 -25.49 15.73 -48.11
C CYS A 195 -24.14 15.98 -48.81
N ASP A 196 -23.27 16.79 -48.21
CA ASP A 196 -21.96 17.18 -48.72
C ASP A 196 -20.80 16.96 -47.73
N GLY A 197 -21.11 16.55 -46.50
CA GLY A 197 -20.11 16.27 -45.45
C GLY A 197 -19.50 17.51 -44.82
N SER A 198 -20.02 18.71 -45.14
CA SER A 198 -19.56 19.95 -44.52
C SER A 198 -19.91 20.01 -43.04
N THR A 199 -19.16 20.81 -42.28
CA THR A 199 -19.41 21.07 -40.86
C THR A 199 -20.80 21.68 -40.59
N SER A 200 -21.44 22.25 -41.62
CA SER A 200 -22.82 22.75 -41.56
C SER A 200 -23.88 21.64 -41.47
N GLN A 201 -23.49 20.39 -41.75
CA GLN A 201 -24.36 19.21 -41.76
C GLN A 201 -24.01 18.19 -40.66
N LEU A 202 -22.96 18.45 -39.89
CA LEU A 202 -22.46 17.55 -38.86
C LEU A 202 -22.97 17.99 -37.49
N TRP A 203 -23.75 17.12 -36.86
CA TRP A 203 -24.40 17.39 -35.58
C TRP A 203 -23.86 16.46 -34.50
N THR A 204 -23.58 17.03 -33.33
CA THR A 204 -23.18 16.29 -32.14
C THR A 204 -24.33 16.32 -31.15
N ALA A 205 -24.83 15.16 -30.75
CA ALA A 205 -25.81 15.06 -29.67
C ALA A 205 -25.09 15.04 -28.32
N ILE A 206 -25.36 16.04 -27.48
CA ILE A 206 -24.87 16.12 -26.10
C ILE A 206 -26.10 16.20 -25.20
N ASP A 207 -26.36 15.14 -24.44
CA ASP A 207 -27.55 14.98 -23.61
C ASP A 207 -28.87 15.21 -24.37
N SER A 208 -29.55 16.35 -24.14
CA SER A 208 -30.80 16.74 -24.79
C SER A 208 -30.60 17.92 -25.74
N THR A 209 -29.41 18.07 -26.32
CA THR A 209 -29.06 19.20 -27.16
C THR A 209 -28.26 18.74 -28.37
N PHE A 210 -28.57 19.32 -29.53
CA PHE A 210 -27.83 19.11 -30.78
C PHE A 210 -26.93 20.30 -31.05
N VAL A 211 -25.63 20.03 -31.20
CA VAL A 211 -24.59 21.04 -31.43
C VAL A 211 -24.08 20.93 -32.87
N VAL A 212 -24.00 22.06 -33.56
CA VAL A 212 -23.39 22.25 -34.89
C VAL A 212 -22.32 23.33 -34.78
N TYR A 213 -21.29 23.26 -35.62
CA TYR A 213 -20.11 24.14 -35.55
C TYR A 213 -19.36 24.10 -34.20
N GLY A 214 -19.64 23.11 -33.34
CA GLY A 214 -19.05 22.97 -32.00
C GLY A 214 -19.58 23.92 -30.92
N GLU A 215 -20.29 24.99 -31.31
CA GLU A 215 -20.68 26.09 -30.40
C GLU A 215 -22.13 26.57 -30.57
N LYS A 216 -22.82 26.14 -31.63
CA LYS A 216 -24.20 26.52 -31.92
C LYS A 216 -25.13 25.36 -31.63
N CYS A 217 -26.27 25.67 -31.05
CA CYS A 217 -27.28 24.71 -30.65
C CYS A 217 -28.51 24.81 -31.55
N LEU A 218 -29.10 23.66 -31.87
CA LEU A 218 -30.42 23.59 -32.47
C LEU A 218 -31.43 24.24 -31.52
N ASP A 219 -32.18 25.22 -32.03
CA ASP A 219 -32.98 26.14 -31.21
C ASP A 219 -34.38 26.34 -31.80
N VAL A 220 -35.39 26.24 -30.94
CA VAL A 220 -36.77 26.58 -31.30
C VAL A 220 -36.95 28.09 -31.28
N THR A 221 -37.20 28.69 -32.46
CA THR A 221 -37.24 30.15 -32.63
C THR A 221 -38.16 30.83 -31.60
N ASN A 222 -37.58 31.68 -30.76
CA ASN A 222 -38.23 32.43 -29.67
C ASN A 222 -38.97 31.55 -28.63
N GLY A 223 -38.69 30.24 -28.57
CA GLY A 223 -39.41 29.30 -27.72
C GLY A 223 -40.89 29.20 -28.03
N ASN A 224 -41.28 29.43 -29.29
CA ASN A 224 -42.68 29.43 -29.68
C ASN A 224 -43.22 27.98 -29.77
N THR A 225 -44.33 27.72 -29.08
CA THR A 225 -45.00 26.41 -29.01
C THR A 225 -46.08 26.21 -30.09
N ALA A 226 -46.24 27.17 -31.01
CA ALA A 226 -47.17 27.04 -32.12
C ALA A 226 -46.66 26.02 -33.16
N ASN A 227 -47.56 25.17 -33.67
CA ASN A 227 -47.26 24.31 -34.82
C ASN A 227 -46.83 25.17 -36.03
N GLY A 228 -45.74 24.74 -36.67
CA GLY A 228 -45.11 25.44 -37.80
C GLY A 228 -44.02 26.42 -37.38
N THR A 229 -43.70 26.51 -36.08
CA THR A 229 -42.54 27.30 -35.60
C THR A 229 -41.26 26.79 -36.26
N LYS A 230 -40.50 27.68 -36.88
CA LYS A 230 -39.26 27.32 -37.58
C LYS A 230 -38.12 27.09 -36.60
N LEU A 231 -37.21 26.19 -36.96
CA LEU A 231 -35.96 25.98 -36.22
C LEU A 231 -34.87 26.90 -36.74
N GLN A 232 -34.02 27.30 -35.82
CA GLN A 232 -32.83 28.11 -36.05
C GLN A 232 -31.65 27.49 -35.30
N ILE A 233 -30.46 28.06 -35.49
CA ILE A 233 -29.34 27.86 -34.58
C ILE A 233 -29.13 29.09 -33.70
N TRP A 234 -28.67 28.88 -32.47
CA TRP A 234 -28.32 29.95 -31.54
C TRP A 234 -27.11 29.55 -30.71
N ASP A 235 -26.44 30.52 -30.08
CA ASP A 235 -25.38 30.22 -29.10
C ASP A 235 -25.89 29.24 -28.05
N CYS A 236 -25.12 28.16 -27.83
CA CYS A 236 -25.44 27.16 -26.83
C CYS A 236 -25.48 27.78 -25.43
N THR A 237 -26.66 27.78 -24.81
CA THR A 237 -26.88 28.30 -23.47
C THR A 237 -27.30 27.15 -22.55
N PRO A 238 -26.46 26.76 -21.56
CA PRO A 238 -26.75 25.63 -20.69
C PRO A 238 -28.11 25.77 -20.01
N GLY A 239 -28.98 24.77 -20.21
CA GLY A 239 -30.30 24.72 -19.60
C GLY A 239 -31.35 25.61 -20.24
N ASP A 240 -31.08 26.29 -21.35
CA ASP A 240 -32.10 26.99 -22.13
C ASP A 240 -33.16 25.99 -22.61
N ALA A 241 -34.43 26.26 -22.30
CA ALA A 241 -35.53 25.38 -22.67
C ALA A 241 -35.64 25.23 -24.19
N ASN A 242 -35.34 26.26 -24.98
CA ASN A 242 -35.52 26.28 -26.43
C ASN A 242 -34.48 25.42 -27.17
N GLN A 243 -33.42 25.01 -26.48
CA GLN A 243 -32.30 24.23 -27.00
C GLN A 243 -32.29 22.78 -26.50
N GLN A 244 -33.35 22.38 -25.78
CA GLN A 244 -33.51 21.03 -25.24
C GLN A 244 -34.22 20.10 -26.24
N LEU A 245 -33.60 19.93 -27.42
CA LEU A 245 -34.02 19.01 -28.47
C LEU A 245 -33.16 17.73 -28.42
N GLY A 246 -33.78 16.60 -28.08
CA GLY A 246 -33.11 15.30 -27.98
C GLY A 246 -33.67 14.29 -28.97
N PHE A 247 -32.86 13.32 -29.40
CA PHE A 247 -33.33 12.21 -30.24
C PHE A 247 -33.91 11.09 -29.39
N PHE A 248 -35.07 10.59 -29.78
CA PHE A 248 -35.78 9.51 -29.10
C PHE A 248 -35.76 8.26 -29.98
N PRO A 249 -34.84 7.30 -29.73
CA PRO A 249 -34.65 6.17 -30.64
C PRO A 249 -35.82 5.18 -30.72
N SER A 250 -36.74 5.18 -29.74
CA SER A 250 -37.97 4.39 -29.82
C SER A 250 -38.92 4.89 -30.90
N ASP A 251 -38.97 6.22 -31.07
CA ASP A 251 -39.91 6.90 -31.95
C ASP A 251 -39.19 7.40 -33.23
N GLN A 252 -37.86 7.25 -33.28
CA GLN A 252 -36.96 7.71 -34.33
C GLN A 252 -37.18 9.19 -34.72
N ASN A 253 -37.48 10.03 -33.74
CA ASN A 253 -37.74 11.45 -33.94
C ASN A 253 -36.87 12.32 -33.02
N ILE A 254 -36.78 13.60 -33.35
CA ILE A 254 -36.14 14.61 -32.50
C ILE A 254 -37.26 15.36 -31.79
N GLN A 255 -37.31 15.28 -30.46
CA GLN A 255 -38.37 15.88 -29.67
C GLN A 255 -37.86 17.05 -28.84
N TRP A 256 -38.71 18.05 -28.70
CA TRP A 256 -38.53 19.12 -27.75
C TRP A 256 -38.94 18.64 -26.36
N LYS A 257 -37.95 18.52 -25.47
CA LYS A 257 -38.10 17.93 -24.14
C LYS A 257 -39.25 18.57 -23.37
N ASN A 258 -40.18 17.75 -22.89
CA ASN A 258 -41.38 18.14 -22.12
C ASN A 258 -42.43 19.00 -22.88
N HIS A 259 -42.33 19.15 -24.19
CA HIS A 259 -43.28 19.97 -24.97
C HIS A 259 -44.20 19.15 -25.90
N GLY A 260 -43.90 17.87 -26.14
CA GLY A 260 -44.70 17.00 -27.01
C GLY A 260 -44.67 17.40 -28.49
N MET A 261 -43.62 18.12 -28.89
CA MET A 261 -43.40 18.60 -30.26
C MET A 261 -42.16 17.96 -30.85
N CYS A 262 -42.21 17.67 -32.14
CA CYS A 262 -41.19 16.98 -32.91
C CYS A 262 -40.66 17.89 -34.02
N VAL A 263 -39.39 17.69 -34.37
CA VAL A 263 -38.79 18.27 -35.57
C VAL A 263 -39.43 17.60 -36.79
N ASP A 264 -40.02 18.42 -37.64
CA ASP A 264 -40.85 18.06 -38.76
C ASP A 264 -40.24 18.62 -40.06
N LEU A 265 -40.11 17.76 -41.05
CA LEU A 265 -39.79 18.12 -42.41
C LEU A 265 -41.02 18.82 -43.02
N THR A 266 -40.93 20.14 -43.19
CA THR A 266 -42.03 20.97 -43.67
C THR A 266 -42.60 20.43 -44.98
N ASP A 267 -43.91 20.17 -44.98
CA ASP A 267 -44.69 19.58 -46.09
C ASP A 267 -44.15 18.23 -46.61
N GLY A 268 -43.25 17.57 -45.86
CA GLY A 268 -42.54 16.37 -46.30
C GLY A 268 -41.59 16.61 -47.48
N SER A 269 -41.25 17.87 -47.79
CA SER A 269 -40.45 18.24 -48.95
C SER A 269 -38.95 18.02 -48.72
N LEU A 270 -38.28 17.30 -49.62
CA LEU A 270 -36.83 17.10 -49.63
C LEU A 270 -36.08 18.13 -50.50
N ALA A 271 -36.75 19.21 -50.92
CA ALA A 271 -36.11 20.24 -51.73
C ALA A 271 -35.02 20.96 -50.92
N ASN A 272 -33.85 21.16 -51.54
CA ASN A 272 -32.75 21.94 -50.97
C ASN A 272 -33.24 23.32 -50.48
N GLY A 273 -32.84 23.70 -49.27
CA GLY A 273 -33.27 24.92 -48.59
C GLY A 273 -34.64 24.84 -47.92
N ASN A 274 -35.30 23.66 -47.86
CA ASN A 274 -36.56 23.52 -47.14
C ASN A 274 -36.32 23.61 -45.63
N GLN A 275 -36.80 24.69 -44.99
CA GLN A 275 -36.60 24.92 -43.55
C GLN A 275 -37.48 24.01 -42.71
N VAL A 276 -36.89 23.28 -41.77
CA VAL A 276 -37.61 22.39 -40.84
C VAL A 276 -38.41 23.19 -39.81
N GLN A 277 -39.42 22.55 -39.23
CA GLN A 277 -40.36 23.19 -38.31
C GLN A 277 -40.67 22.31 -37.10
N MET A 278 -41.31 22.88 -36.09
CA MET A 278 -41.84 22.16 -34.94
C MET A 278 -43.33 21.90 -35.13
N ILE A 279 -43.73 20.63 -35.03
CA ILE A 279 -45.13 20.20 -35.09
C ILE A 279 -45.39 19.27 -33.91
N THR A 280 -46.63 19.19 -33.43
CA THR A 280 -47.05 18.17 -32.47
C THR A 280 -46.62 16.78 -32.94
N CYS A 281 -45.95 16.02 -32.09
CA CYS A 281 -45.46 14.69 -32.46
C CYS A 281 -46.60 13.78 -32.93
N ASN A 282 -46.49 13.23 -34.12
CA ASN A 282 -47.40 12.23 -34.65
C ASN A 282 -46.80 10.83 -34.48
N LEU A 283 -47.56 9.94 -33.84
CA LEU A 283 -47.16 8.55 -33.58
C LEU A 283 -47.70 7.59 -34.65
N ASP A 284 -48.37 8.10 -35.69
CA ASP A 284 -48.85 7.33 -36.82
C ASP A 284 -47.67 7.02 -37.77
N PRO A 285 -47.33 5.73 -37.99
CA PRO A 285 -46.20 5.32 -38.81
C PRO A 285 -46.31 5.71 -40.29
N ASP A 286 -47.49 6.11 -40.77
CA ASP A 286 -47.67 6.64 -42.13
C ASP A 286 -47.18 8.10 -42.26
N TYR A 287 -46.87 8.78 -41.15
CA TYR A 287 -46.31 10.15 -41.10
C TYR A 287 -44.79 10.12 -40.94
N ASN A 288 -44.09 9.84 -42.04
CA ASN A 288 -42.64 9.69 -42.06
C ASN A 288 -41.85 11.01 -42.09
N ASN A 289 -42.52 12.17 -42.13
CA ASN A 289 -41.87 13.48 -42.21
C ASN A 289 -41.38 14.01 -40.84
N GLN A 290 -41.57 13.26 -39.75
CA GLN A 290 -41.02 13.57 -38.42
C GLN A 290 -39.95 12.59 -37.96
N ILE A 291 -39.56 11.66 -38.85
CA ILE A 291 -38.67 10.56 -38.53
C ILE A 291 -37.29 10.83 -39.15
N TRP A 292 -36.26 10.68 -38.34
CA TRP A 292 -34.88 11.04 -38.66
C TRP A 292 -33.97 9.83 -38.40
N ASN A 293 -33.05 9.56 -39.32
CA ASN A 293 -31.92 8.66 -39.07
C ASN A 293 -30.82 9.46 -38.39
N PHE A 294 -30.46 9.02 -37.19
CA PHE A 294 -29.30 9.49 -36.44
C PHE A 294 -28.71 8.27 -35.73
N VAL A 295 -27.41 8.03 -35.92
CA VAL A 295 -26.75 6.85 -35.35
C VAL A 295 -26.57 7.08 -33.85
N ILE A 296 -27.37 6.37 -33.05
CA ILE A 296 -27.18 6.24 -31.61
C ILE A 296 -26.57 4.87 -31.35
N GLU A 297 -25.51 4.79 -30.54
CA GLU A 297 -24.95 3.49 -30.14
C GLU A 297 -26.05 2.63 -29.47
N LEU A 298 -26.13 1.33 -29.80
CA LEU A 298 -27.04 0.36 -29.14
C LEU A 298 -26.95 0.41 -27.60
N ARG A 299 -25.81 0.87 -27.06
CA ARG A 299 -25.57 1.11 -25.64
C ARG A 299 -26.53 2.10 -25.00
N ASP A 300 -26.98 3.12 -25.73
CA ASP A 300 -27.90 4.12 -25.20
C ASP A 300 -29.34 3.60 -25.18
N ILE A 301 -29.70 2.68 -26.07
CA ILE A 301 -31.01 2.01 -26.08
C ILE A 301 -31.13 1.01 -24.92
N ILE A 302 -30.07 0.25 -24.60
CA ILE A 302 -30.02 -0.69 -23.46
C ILE A 302 -30.30 0.01 -22.11
N ARG A 303 -30.03 1.31 -22.02
CA ARG A 303 -30.25 2.13 -20.82
C ARG A 303 -31.65 2.73 -20.71
N THR A 304 -32.54 2.46 -21.68
CA THR A 304 -33.92 2.97 -21.70
C THR A 304 -34.93 1.84 -21.50
N HIS A 305 -36.11 2.17 -20.96
CA HIS A 305 -37.22 1.21 -20.79
C HIS A 305 -38.15 1.13 -22.02
N SER A 306 -37.76 1.72 -23.15
CA SER A 306 -38.61 1.83 -24.33
C SER A 306 -38.62 0.52 -25.13
N THR A 307 -39.79 0.11 -25.60
CA THR A 307 -39.95 -1.06 -26.49
C THR A 307 -39.40 -0.73 -27.89
N PRO A 308 -38.45 -1.51 -28.43
CA PRO A 308 -37.88 -1.28 -29.76
C PRO A 308 -38.92 -1.46 -30.88
N SER A 309 -38.77 -0.71 -31.99
CA SER A 309 -39.60 -0.87 -33.19
C SER A 309 -39.41 -2.24 -33.85
N VAL A 310 -40.36 -2.67 -34.69
CA VAL A 310 -40.33 -3.99 -35.35
C VAL A 310 -39.10 -4.19 -36.24
N THR A 311 -38.64 -3.12 -36.90
CA THR A 311 -37.41 -3.11 -37.72
C THR A 311 -36.14 -3.14 -36.88
N LEU A 312 -36.17 -2.58 -35.67
CA LEU A 312 -35.04 -2.65 -34.73
C LEU A 312 -34.99 -4.03 -34.05
N LEU A 313 -36.14 -4.65 -33.80
CA LEU A 313 -36.24 -6.01 -33.25
C LEU A 313 -35.60 -7.06 -34.16
N SER A 314 -35.75 -6.97 -35.49
CA SER A 314 -35.08 -7.91 -36.41
C SER A 314 -33.55 -7.75 -36.42
N SER A 315 -33.06 -6.51 -36.29
CA SER A 315 -31.63 -6.22 -36.15
C SER A 315 -31.07 -6.72 -34.81
N VAL A 316 -31.80 -6.51 -33.71
CA VAL A 316 -31.46 -7.04 -32.38
C VAL A 316 -31.47 -8.57 -32.38
N GLN A 317 -32.48 -9.19 -33.01
CA GLN A 317 -32.61 -10.64 -33.13
C GLN A 317 -31.42 -11.24 -33.92
N SER A 318 -31.03 -10.60 -35.03
CA SER A 318 -29.85 -11.00 -35.80
C SER A 318 -28.56 -10.89 -34.97
N VAL A 319 -28.41 -9.85 -34.14
CA VAL A 319 -27.27 -9.72 -33.20
C VAL A 319 -27.32 -10.82 -32.14
N ILE A 320 -28.49 -11.12 -31.56
CA ILE A 320 -28.68 -12.19 -30.57
C ILE A 320 -28.35 -13.57 -31.17
N GLU A 321 -28.67 -13.79 -32.44
CA GLU A 321 -28.42 -15.07 -33.13
C GLU A 321 -26.94 -15.23 -33.53
N ASN A 322 -26.25 -14.13 -33.85
CA ASN A 322 -24.87 -14.16 -34.32
C ASN A 322 -23.81 -13.95 -33.23
N TYR A 323 -24.12 -13.26 -32.12
CA TYR A 323 -23.13 -12.99 -31.05
C TYR A 323 -22.46 -14.25 -30.48
N PRO A 324 -23.12 -15.40 -30.30
CA PRO A 324 -22.45 -16.57 -29.73
C PRO A 324 -21.37 -17.11 -30.68
N LEU A 325 -21.60 -16.97 -31.98
CA LEU A 325 -20.69 -17.41 -33.03
C LEU A 325 -19.45 -16.52 -33.11
N GLU A 326 -19.64 -15.20 -33.03
CA GLU A 326 -18.55 -14.23 -32.92
C GLU A 326 -17.76 -14.39 -31.62
N LEU A 327 -18.45 -14.58 -30.49
CA LEU A 327 -17.80 -14.80 -29.19
C LEU A 327 -16.96 -16.08 -29.21
N ALA A 328 -17.47 -17.15 -29.82
CA ALA A 328 -16.71 -18.39 -30.03
C ALA A 328 -15.51 -18.19 -30.97
N ARG A 329 -15.65 -17.38 -32.03
CA ARG A 329 -14.56 -17.01 -32.94
C ARG A 329 -13.44 -16.30 -32.19
N TYR A 330 -13.77 -15.23 -31.45
CA TYR A 330 -12.80 -14.49 -30.65
C TYR A 330 -12.21 -15.34 -29.53
N SER A 331 -12.99 -16.22 -28.88
CA SER A 331 -12.47 -17.13 -27.86
C SER A 331 -11.44 -18.13 -28.45
N ALA A 332 -11.67 -18.60 -29.68
CA ALA A 332 -10.73 -19.48 -30.38
C ALA A 332 -9.46 -18.75 -30.82
N GLU A 333 -9.60 -17.50 -31.28
CA GLU A 333 -8.48 -16.64 -31.67
C GLU A 333 -7.65 -16.23 -30.45
N ILE A 334 -8.28 -15.85 -29.33
CA ILE A 334 -7.62 -15.62 -28.04
C ILE A 334 -6.85 -16.86 -27.61
N ARG A 335 -7.45 -18.06 -27.61
CA ARG A 335 -6.72 -19.29 -27.26
C ARG A 335 -5.52 -19.52 -28.17
N THR A 336 -5.64 -19.23 -29.46
CA THR A 336 -4.54 -19.38 -30.42
C THR A 336 -3.43 -18.36 -30.18
N LEU A 337 -3.80 -17.11 -29.90
CA LEU A 337 -2.85 -16.05 -29.57
C LEU A 337 -2.21 -16.26 -28.20
N GLU A 338 -2.93 -16.79 -27.21
CA GLU A 338 -2.39 -17.22 -25.92
C GLU A 338 -1.40 -18.37 -26.08
N GLU A 339 -1.67 -19.33 -26.98
CA GLU A 339 -0.72 -20.41 -27.33
C GLU A 339 0.54 -19.84 -28.01
N GLN A 340 0.38 -18.92 -28.97
CA GLN A 340 1.50 -18.25 -29.64
C GLN A 340 2.28 -17.32 -28.71
N LEU A 341 1.59 -16.63 -27.81
CA LEU A 341 2.19 -15.78 -26.79
C LEU A 341 2.98 -16.65 -25.81
N ALA A 342 2.43 -17.76 -25.34
CA ALA A 342 3.14 -18.69 -24.47
C ALA A 342 4.39 -19.29 -25.15
N GLU A 343 4.34 -19.55 -26.46
CA GLU A 343 5.50 -19.98 -27.25
C GLU A 343 6.56 -18.88 -27.35
N LEU A 344 6.15 -17.65 -27.71
CA LEU A 344 7.05 -16.49 -27.80
C LEU A 344 7.63 -16.07 -26.45
N GLU A 345 6.86 -16.18 -25.37
CA GLU A 345 7.30 -15.95 -24.00
C GLU A 345 8.32 -17.02 -23.59
N SER A 346 8.05 -18.29 -23.88
CA SER A 346 9.01 -19.38 -23.65
C SER A 346 10.31 -19.15 -24.45
N ASP A 347 10.23 -18.73 -25.71
CA ASP A 347 11.40 -18.45 -26.53
C ASP A 347 12.17 -17.21 -26.06
N ARG A 348 11.47 -16.14 -25.66
CA ARG A 348 12.06 -14.94 -25.03
C ARG A 348 12.80 -15.34 -23.76
N ASP A 349 12.16 -16.08 -22.87
CA ASP A 349 12.73 -16.50 -21.59
C ASP A 349 13.93 -17.42 -21.79
N LEU A 350 13.89 -18.28 -22.81
CA LEU A 350 15.03 -19.10 -23.23
C LEU A 350 16.19 -18.22 -23.73
N LEU A 351 15.91 -17.19 -24.52
CA LEU A 351 16.92 -16.27 -25.05
C LEU A 351 17.54 -15.39 -23.95
N GLU A 352 16.71 -14.87 -23.03
CA GLU A 352 17.15 -14.11 -21.86
C GLU A 352 18.02 -14.97 -20.94
N SER A 353 17.57 -16.20 -20.66
CA SER A 353 18.35 -17.18 -19.91
C SER A 353 19.69 -17.48 -20.59
N TYR A 354 19.73 -17.65 -21.91
CA TYR A 354 20.98 -17.85 -22.66
C TYR A 354 21.91 -16.63 -22.58
N GLY A 355 21.36 -15.42 -22.70
CA GLY A 355 22.09 -14.15 -22.54
C GLY A 355 22.67 -13.98 -21.13
N ASP A 356 21.90 -14.34 -20.10
CA ASP A 356 22.34 -14.31 -18.70
C ASP A 356 23.37 -15.40 -18.39
N HIS A 357 23.23 -16.59 -18.96
CA HIS A 357 24.27 -17.61 -18.91
C HIS A 357 25.57 -17.09 -19.53
N CYS A 358 25.52 -16.46 -20.70
CA CYS A 358 26.69 -15.84 -21.34
C CYS A 358 27.30 -14.70 -20.50
N ARG A 359 26.49 -13.80 -19.94
CA ARG A 359 26.96 -12.74 -19.03
C ARG A 359 27.57 -13.28 -17.75
N SER A 360 26.99 -14.36 -17.21
CA SER A 360 27.54 -15.03 -16.03
C SER A 360 28.94 -15.60 -16.33
N LEU A 361 29.23 -16.05 -17.57
CA LEU A 361 30.54 -16.59 -18.00
C LEU A 361 31.66 -15.58 -17.84
N SER A 362 31.35 -14.28 -17.95
CA SER A 362 32.27 -13.16 -17.76
C SER A 362 32.34 -12.60 -16.33
N SER A 363 31.57 -13.12 -15.37
CA SER A 363 31.48 -12.52 -14.02
C SER A 363 32.78 -12.71 -13.19
N PRO A 364 33.30 -11.65 -12.54
CA PRO A 364 34.44 -11.72 -11.61
C PRO A 364 34.25 -12.70 -10.45
N ALA A 365 33.00 -13.01 -10.09
CA ALA A 365 32.66 -13.93 -8.99
C ALA A 365 33.18 -15.36 -9.22
N ARG A 366 33.48 -15.75 -10.46
CA ARG A 366 34.14 -17.04 -10.78
C ARG A 366 35.61 -17.13 -10.38
N ARG A 367 36.23 -16.00 -9.99
CA ARG A 367 37.65 -15.94 -9.57
C ARG A 367 37.83 -15.88 -8.06
N LEU A 368 36.74 -15.93 -7.29
CA LEU A 368 36.80 -15.88 -5.83
C LEU A 368 37.26 -17.23 -5.24
N PRO A 369 38.25 -17.24 -4.33
CA PRO A 369 38.60 -18.39 -3.51
C PRO A 369 37.40 -18.93 -2.73
N THR A 370 37.39 -20.25 -2.47
CA THR A 370 36.26 -20.94 -1.82
C THR A 370 36.00 -20.41 -0.40
N GLU A 371 37.05 -19.97 0.27
CA GLU A 371 37.04 -19.44 1.63
C GLU A 371 36.25 -18.12 1.69
N LEU A 372 36.48 -17.23 0.71
CA LEU A 372 35.78 -15.95 0.61
C LEU A 372 34.31 -16.15 0.19
N LEU A 373 34.03 -17.13 -0.66
CA LEU A 373 32.65 -17.50 -1.01
C LEU A 373 31.87 -18.01 0.20
N VAL A 374 32.51 -18.81 1.07
CA VAL A 374 31.89 -19.29 2.32
C VAL A 374 31.60 -18.14 3.27
N GLU A 375 32.52 -17.19 3.45
CA GLU A 375 32.27 -15.99 4.28
C GLU A 375 31.15 -15.11 3.72
N ILE A 376 31.14 -14.89 2.40
CA ILE A 376 30.06 -14.16 1.73
C ILE A 376 28.73 -14.87 1.93
N PHE A 377 28.66 -16.21 1.80
CA PHE A 377 27.42 -16.95 2.06
C PHE A 377 27.00 -16.91 3.53
N ASP A 378 27.93 -16.91 4.48
CA ASP A 378 27.62 -16.75 5.91
C ASP A 378 27.05 -15.36 6.22
N LEU A 379 27.53 -14.31 5.53
CA LEU A 379 27.05 -12.94 5.65
C LEU A 379 25.74 -12.67 4.88
N CYS A 380 25.55 -13.33 3.73
CA CYS A 380 24.42 -13.09 2.82
C CYS A 380 23.28 -14.11 2.96
N SER A 381 23.50 -15.25 3.62
CA SER A 381 22.39 -16.12 3.99
C SER A 381 21.48 -15.29 4.90
N PRO A 382 20.19 -15.07 4.56
CA PRO A 382 19.23 -14.74 5.60
C PRO A 382 19.44 -15.80 6.68
N SER A 383 19.45 -15.40 7.95
CA SER A 383 19.90 -16.25 9.04
C SER A 383 18.99 -17.44 9.29
N SER A 384 18.31 -18.01 8.30
CA SER A 384 17.37 -19.11 8.37
C SER A 384 17.22 -19.85 7.03
N ILE A 385 16.95 -21.15 7.10
CA ILE A 385 16.29 -21.90 6.03
C ILE A 385 14.80 -21.62 6.18
N PHE A 386 14.21 -20.83 5.28
CA PHE A 386 12.76 -20.64 5.22
C PHE A 386 12.13 -21.86 4.51
N VAL A 387 11.25 -22.57 5.21
CA VAL A 387 10.44 -23.65 4.61
C VAL A 387 9.02 -23.12 4.41
N THR A 388 8.78 -22.43 3.29
CA THR A 388 7.47 -21.89 2.88
C THR A 388 6.93 -22.64 1.66
N HIS A 389 5.61 -22.77 1.56
CA HIS A 389 4.91 -23.40 0.43
C HIS A 389 4.26 -22.32 -0.46
N THR A 390 4.90 -21.93 -1.55
CA THR A 390 4.20 -21.40 -2.73
C THR A 390 4.92 -21.83 -3.99
N LEU A 391 4.28 -22.70 -4.77
CA LEU A 391 4.33 -22.63 -6.23
C LEU A 391 3.77 -21.25 -6.58
N THR A 392 4.43 -20.37 -7.33
CA THR A 392 5.09 -20.55 -8.63
C THR A 392 6.62 -20.43 -8.56
N ALA A 393 7.29 -21.12 -9.48
CA ALA A 393 8.75 -21.15 -9.57
C ALA A 393 9.40 -19.78 -9.91
N GLU A 394 8.58 -18.81 -10.34
CA GLU A 394 8.95 -17.51 -10.91
C GLU A 394 9.03 -16.38 -9.86
N GLU A 395 8.12 -16.33 -8.89
CA GLU A 395 8.08 -15.22 -7.91
C GLU A 395 9.01 -15.46 -6.71
N GLU A 396 9.30 -16.73 -6.39
CA GLU A 396 10.41 -17.07 -5.48
C GLU A 396 11.79 -16.93 -6.15
N GLU A 397 11.83 -16.86 -7.48
CA GLU A 397 13.06 -16.62 -8.22
C GLU A 397 13.67 -15.26 -7.84
N LYS A 398 12.88 -14.29 -7.35
CA LYS A 398 13.37 -12.98 -6.91
C LYS A 398 13.70 -12.86 -5.42
N ARG A 399 13.28 -13.79 -4.54
CA ARG A 399 13.28 -13.54 -3.08
C ARG A 399 14.20 -14.44 -2.24
N LEU A 400 14.74 -15.53 -2.78
CA LEU A 400 15.59 -16.47 -2.02
C LEU A 400 17.06 -16.47 -2.47
N GLY A 401 17.93 -15.84 -1.68
CA GLY A 401 19.39 -15.80 -1.88
C GLY A 401 20.12 -17.15 -1.85
N LYS A 402 19.42 -18.29 -1.74
CA LYS A 402 20.02 -19.64 -1.79
C LYS A 402 19.80 -20.39 -3.11
N LYS A 403 18.77 -20.09 -3.91
CA LYS A 403 18.55 -20.77 -5.21
C LYS A 403 19.52 -20.26 -6.29
N TYR A 404 19.88 -18.97 -6.27
CA TYR A 404 20.95 -18.42 -7.11
C TYR A 404 22.32 -19.05 -6.84
N LEU A 405 22.56 -19.54 -5.60
CA LEU A 405 23.80 -20.26 -5.26
C LEU A 405 23.86 -21.67 -5.85
N LEU A 406 22.72 -22.22 -6.28
CA LEU A 406 22.61 -23.60 -6.75
C LEU A 406 22.67 -23.72 -8.28
N ARG A 407 22.66 -22.60 -9.04
CA ARG A 407 22.77 -22.63 -10.52
C ARG A 407 24.22 -22.78 -11.03
N LEU A 408 25.22 -22.52 -10.19
CA LEU A 408 26.63 -22.82 -10.49
C LEU A 408 27.04 -24.10 -9.74
N SER A 409 27.43 -25.14 -10.47
CA SER A 409 27.80 -26.47 -9.92
C SER A 409 28.86 -26.41 -8.82
N GLN A 410 29.79 -25.45 -8.90
CA GLN A 410 30.82 -25.21 -7.89
C GLN A 410 30.23 -24.66 -6.58
N TRP A 411 29.27 -23.73 -6.65
CA TRP A 411 28.67 -23.09 -5.49
C TRP A 411 27.68 -24.02 -4.78
N HIS A 412 26.94 -24.83 -5.55
CA HIS A 412 26.15 -25.94 -5.02
C HIS A 412 27.01 -26.89 -4.18
N GLY A 413 28.18 -27.28 -4.70
CA GLY A 413 29.12 -28.13 -3.98
C GLY A 413 29.61 -27.51 -2.66
N ILE A 414 29.86 -26.20 -2.66
CA ILE A 414 30.31 -25.46 -1.45
C ILE A 414 29.18 -25.37 -0.42
N VAL A 415 27.98 -24.95 -0.82
CA VAL A 415 26.82 -24.80 0.08
C VAL A 415 26.43 -26.16 0.69
N MET A 416 26.43 -27.23 -0.11
CA MET A 416 26.10 -28.58 0.37
C MET A 416 27.16 -29.17 1.30
N LYS A 417 28.43 -28.71 1.22
CA LYS A 417 29.55 -29.15 2.07
C LYS A 417 29.87 -28.21 3.22
N THR A 418 29.05 -27.18 3.46
CA THR A 418 29.28 -26.19 4.54
C THR A 418 28.19 -26.31 5.61
N PRO A 419 28.37 -27.17 6.65
CA PRO A 419 27.33 -27.47 7.65
C PRO A 419 26.85 -26.24 8.44
N ARG A 420 27.70 -25.22 8.59
CA ARG A 420 27.36 -23.96 9.30
C ARG A 420 26.20 -23.21 8.64
N LEU A 421 26.03 -23.31 7.33
CA LEU A 421 24.91 -22.68 6.61
C LEU A 421 23.54 -23.33 6.92
N TRP A 422 23.57 -24.49 7.59
CA TRP A 422 22.41 -25.28 8.00
C TRP A 422 22.19 -25.24 9.52
N SER A 423 22.88 -24.33 10.24
CA SER A 423 22.77 -24.18 11.69
C SER A 423 21.61 -23.29 12.13
N THR A 424 20.86 -22.69 11.20
CA THR A 424 19.63 -21.97 11.54
C THR A 424 18.48 -22.38 10.62
N ILE A 425 17.35 -22.72 11.23
CA ILE A 425 16.16 -23.23 10.55
C ILE A 425 14.95 -22.41 10.98
N GLU A 426 14.16 -21.96 10.00
CA GLU A 426 12.91 -21.23 10.21
C GLU A 426 11.77 -21.90 9.43
N ILE A 427 10.79 -22.38 10.17
CA ILE A 427 9.65 -23.10 9.60
C ILE A 427 8.44 -22.18 9.72
N ASP A 428 7.71 -21.99 8.63
CA ASP A 428 6.44 -21.26 8.65
C ASP A 428 5.37 -22.05 7.91
N THR A 429 4.39 -22.56 8.67
CA THR A 429 3.30 -23.38 8.14
C THR A 429 2.09 -22.58 7.68
N SER A 430 2.07 -21.26 7.85
CA SER A 430 0.98 -20.38 7.35
C SER A 430 0.73 -20.56 5.85
N VAL A 431 1.80 -20.89 5.14
CA VAL A 431 1.79 -21.05 3.68
C VAL A 431 1.40 -22.48 3.24
N TRP A 432 1.36 -23.45 4.17
CA TRP A 432 1.18 -24.88 3.87
C TRP A 432 -0.31 -25.25 3.73
N LYS A 433 -0.95 -24.81 2.64
CA LYS A 433 -2.36 -25.12 2.31
C LYS A 433 -2.59 -26.63 2.11
N GLN A 434 -3.84 -27.06 2.38
CA GLN A 434 -4.37 -28.42 2.66
C GLN A 434 -3.99 -29.63 1.78
N SER A 435 -3.06 -29.57 0.82
CA SER A 435 -2.73 -30.74 -0.02
C SER A 435 -1.76 -31.72 0.68
N SER A 436 -2.11 -33.01 0.70
CA SER A 436 -1.38 -34.08 1.39
C SER A 436 -0.03 -34.43 0.73
N SER A 437 0.08 -34.30 -0.58
CA SER A 437 1.28 -34.63 -1.36
C SER A 437 2.47 -33.69 -1.09
N SER A 438 2.21 -32.39 -0.88
CA SER A 438 3.25 -31.38 -0.65
C SER A 438 3.90 -31.48 0.74
N SER A 439 3.21 -32.08 1.72
CA SER A 439 3.69 -32.19 3.10
C SER A 439 4.87 -33.16 3.25
N LEU A 440 4.92 -34.24 2.46
CA LEU A 440 6.01 -35.23 2.52
C LEU A 440 7.34 -34.68 1.98
N THR A 441 7.28 -33.91 0.90
CA THR A 441 8.46 -33.27 0.30
C THR A 441 9.09 -32.25 1.25
N LEU A 442 8.26 -31.47 1.95
CA LEU A 442 8.73 -30.49 2.94
C LEU A 442 9.38 -31.17 4.15
N LEU A 443 8.80 -32.27 4.62
CA LEU A 443 9.42 -33.08 5.68
C LEU A 443 10.76 -33.68 5.25
N ALA A 444 10.88 -34.14 4.00
CA ALA A 444 12.13 -34.66 3.46
C ALA A 444 13.22 -33.58 3.32
N LEU A 445 12.84 -32.36 2.91
CA LEU A 445 13.73 -31.20 2.85
C LEU A 445 14.21 -30.77 4.24
N LEU A 446 13.29 -30.73 5.21
CA LEU A 446 13.62 -30.44 6.61
C LEU A 446 14.59 -31.49 7.18
N ALA A 447 14.32 -32.78 6.95
CA ALA A 447 15.19 -33.87 7.41
C ALA A 447 16.60 -33.74 6.83
N SER A 448 16.68 -33.55 5.51
CA SER A 448 17.96 -33.36 4.81
C SER A 448 18.73 -32.14 5.33
N SER A 449 18.03 -31.07 5.67
CA SER A 449 18.64 -29.84 6.21
C SER A 449 19.21 -30.06 7.61
N LEU A 450 18.47 -30.76 8.46
CA LEU A 450 18.88 -31.09 9.83
C LEU A 450 20.09 -32.03 9.86
N GLU A 451 20.15 -33.00 8.95
CA GLU A 451 21.28 -33.92 8.79
C GLU A 451 22.56 -33.19 8.36
N ARG A 452 22.46 -32.24 7.42
CA ARG A 452 23.63 -31.49 6.91
C ARG A 452 24.28 -30.62 7.96
N GLY A 453 23.49 -30.08 8.89
CA GLY A 453 24.00 -29.19 9.93
C GLY A 453 24.63 -29.88 11.12
N VAL A 454 24.56 -31.23 11.24
CA VAL A 454 24.57 -32.04 12.49
C VAL A 454 25.69 -31.76 13.52
N GLU A 455 26.80 -31.15 13.11
CA GLU A 455 27.93 -30.79 13.99
C GLU A 455 27.82 -29.40 14.66
N PHE A 456 26.94 -28.50 14.17
CA PHE A 456 26.86 -27.10 14.64
C PHE A 456 25.72 -26.79 15.62
N PRO A 457 25.84 -25.84 16.55
CA PRO A 457 24.70 -25.43 17.38
C PRO A 457 23.53 -24.89 16.54
N LEU A 458 22.32 -25.42 16.74
CA LEU A 458 21.11 -25.10 15.99
C LEU A 458 20.35 -23.94 16.64
N THR A 459 20.08 -22.90 15.84
CA THR A 459 19.03 -21.91 16.11
C THR A 459 17.77 -22.33 15.38
N LEU A 460 16.65 -22.45 16.08
CA LEU A 460 15.39 -22.91 15.53
C LEU A 460 14.32 -21.84 15.72
N SER A 461 13.55 -21.57 14.67
CA SER A 461 12.29 -20.83 14.73
C SER A 461 11.21 -21.64 14.03
N ALA A 462 10.08 -21.88 14.66
CA ALA A 462 9.00 -22.67 14.09
C ALA A 462 7.64 -22.01 14.34
N SER A 463 7.07 -21.44 13.28
CA SER A 463 5.69 -20.99 13.19
C SER A 463 4.80 -22.13 12.72
N LEU A 464 4.06 -22.71 13.66
CA LEU A 464 3.09 -23.79 13.49
C LEU A 464 1.70 -23.30 13.92
N GLU A 465 1.25 -22.21 13.31
CA GLU A 465 -0.07 -21.61 13.58
C GLU A 465 -1.17 -22.28 12.76
N PHE A 466 -0.82 -22.73 11.56
CA PHE A 466 -1.74 -23.27 10.56
C PHE A 466 -1.43 -24.73 10.25
N ASN A 467 -2.48 -25.50 9.94
CA ASN A 467 -2.42 -26.92 9.56
C ASN A 467 -1.96 -27.89 10.69
N PRO A 468 -2.83 -28.21 11.66
CA PRO A 468 -2.48 -29.03 12.84
C PRO A 468 -1.96 -30.44 12.53
N TRP A 469 -2.28 -30.98 11.36
CA TRP A 469 -2.01 -32.36 10.95
C TRP A 469 -0.51 -32.67 10.83
N ILE A 470 0.30 -31.65 10.51
CA ILE A 470 1.75 -31.78 10.30
C ILE A 470 2.58 -31.43 11.55
N HIS A 471 1.99 -30.75 12.55
CA HIS A 471 2.70 -30.26 13.73
C HIS A 471 3.45 -31.38 14.42
N LYS A 472 2.79 -32.54 14.59
CA LYS A 472 3.38 -33.74 15.19
C LYS A 472 4.62 -34.20 14.42
N SER A 473 4.54 -34.29 13.10
CA SER A 473 5.64 -34.79 12.26
C SER A 473 6.84 -33.83 12.26
N VAL A 474 6.57 -32.53 12.13
CA VAL A 474 7.60 -31.48 12.16
C VAL A 474 8.29 -31.45 13.52
N LEU A 475 7.53 -31.37 14.62
CA LEU A 475 8.10 -31.35 15.96
C LEU A 475 8.81 -32.65 16.31
N HIS A 476 8.30 -33.80 15.87
CA HIS A 476 9.00 -35.08 16.05
C HIS A 476 10.38 -35.06 15.40
N LEU A 477 10.47 -34.64 14.13
CA LEU A 477 11.72 -34.55 13.39
C LEU A 477 12.69 -33.54 14.01
N LEU A 478 12.22 -32.36 14.38
CA LEU A 478 13.02 -31.36 15.09
C LEU A 478 13.57 -31.91 16.41
N GLY A 479 12.73 -32.61 17.18
CA GLY A 479 13.08 -33.19 18.47
C GLY A 479 14.18 -34.26 18.39
N GLN A 480 14.31 -34.99 17.27
CA GLN A 480 15.42 -35.92 17.04
C GLN A 480 16.79 -35.20 17.03
N HIS A 481 16.82 -33.92 16.66
CA HIS A 481 18.00 -33.07 16.64
C HIS A 481 18.11 -32.14 17.87
N SER A 482 17.35 -32.39 18.95
CA SER A 482 17.31 -31.57 20.18
C SER A 482 18.67 -31.34 20.85
N ARG A 483 19.62 -32.29 20.73
CA ARG A 483 20.94 -32.22 21.40
C ARG A 483 21.77 -31.00 21.06
N ARG A 484 21.56 -30.47 19.86
CA ARG A 484 22.31 -29.35 19.27
C ARG A 484 21.55 -28.04 19.37
N TRP A 485 20.35 -27.99 19.93
CA TRP A 485 19.58 -26.75 20.02
C TRP A 485 20.26 -25.78 20.97
N LYS A 486 20.62 -24.60 20.46
CA LYS A 486 21.15 -23.49 21.25
C LYS A 486 20.08 -22.44 21.54
N ARG A 487 19.23 -22.17 20.55
CA ARG A 487 18.09 -21.25 20.65
C ARG A 487 16.88 -21.86 19.98
N ALA A 488 15.71 -21.77 20.60
CA ALA A 488 14.47 -22.29 20.04
C ALA A 488 13.32 -21.30 20.23
N THR A 489 12.65 -20.96 19.13
CA THR A 489 11.46 -20.11 19.08
C THR A 489 10.30 -20.93 18.52
N PHE A 490 9.16 -20.88 19.19
CA PHE A 490 7.95 -21.61 18.80
C PHE A 490 6.75 -20.67 18.78
N TRP A 491 6.11 -20.50 17.62
CA TRP A 491 4.77 -19.93 17.48
C TRP A 491 3.77 -21.06 17.23
N LEU A 492 3.12 -21.58 18.27
CA LEU A 492 2.25 -22.77 18.19
C LEU A 492 1.25 -22.84 19.34
N ASN A 493 0.28 -23.74 19.26
CA ASN A 493 -0.58 -24.03 20.41
C ASN A 493 0.25 -24.67 21.53
N PRO A 494 0.26 -24.14 22.78
CA PRO A 494 1.14 -24.64 23.85
C PRO A 494 1.02 -26.13 24.19
N SER A 495 -0.10 -26.77 23.86
CA SER A 495 -0.30 -28.21 23.98
C SER A 495 0.59 -29.03 23.04
N ASP A 496 0.90 -28.50 21.87
CA ASP A 496 1.62 -29.17 20.78
C ASP A 496 3.10 -29.39 21.11
N LEU A 497 3.65 -28.64 22.09
CA LEU A 497 4.95 -28.93 22.69
C LEU A 497 5.01 -30.37 23.24
N GLY A 498 3.85 -30.99 23.54
CA GLY A 498 3.77 -32.40 23.94
C GLY A 498 4.29 -33.37 22.87
N PHE A 499 4.26 -32.99 21.58
CA PHE A 499 4.85 -33.80 20.50
C PHE A 499 6.38 -33.90 20.62
N LEU A 500 7.03 -32.98 21.35
CA LEU A 500 8.44 -33.03 21.69
C LEU A 500 8.75 -33.91 22.90
N ALA A 501 7.77 -34.55 23.55
CA ALA A 501 7.99 -35.30 24.80
C ALA A 501 9.13 -36.33 24.72
N HIS A 502 9.35 -36.93 23.56
CA HIS A 502 10.45 -37.86 23.29
C HIS A 502 11.87 -37.24 23.42
N ALA A 503 11.98 -35.92 23.30
CA ALA A 503 13.23 -35.16 23.45
C ALA A 503 13.47 -34.66 24.88
N ARG A 504 12.57 -34.95 25.83
CA ARG A 504 12.72 -34.52 27.23
C ARG A 504 14.05 -34.98 27.80
N GLY A 505 14.79 -34.05 28.41
CA GLY A 505 16.13 -34.31 28.96
C GLY A 505 17.27 -34.34 27.93
N ASN A 506 16.98 -34.07 26.66
CA ASN A 506 17.96 -34.14 25.57
C ASN A 506 18.35 -32.76 24.99
N PHE A 507 18.36 -31.73 25.83
CA PHE A 507 18.66 -30.34 25.47
C PHE A 507 19.91 -29.81 26.22
N PRO A 508 21.11 -30.38 25.99
CA PRO A 508 22.30 -30.10 26.81
C PRO A 508 22.89 -28.70 26.59
N ILE A 509 22.61 -28.05 25.45
CA ILE A 509 23.17 -26.75 25.09
C ILE A 509 22.12 -25.66 24.82
N LEU A 510 20.85 -25.90 25.14
CA LEU A 510 19.78 -24.93 24.93
C LEU A 510 19.93 -23.77 25.92
N GLU A 511 20.20 -22.57 25.41
CA GLU A 511 20.46 -21.35 26.18
C GLU A 511 19.25 -20.40 26.18
N GLU A 512 18.49 -20.37 25.08
CA GLU A 512 17.35 -19.46 24.90
C GLU A 512 16.10 -20.18 24.39
N LEU A 513 14.96 -19.92 25.02
CA LEU A 513 13.66 -20.48 24.66
C LEU A 513 12.60 -19.38 24.57
N LEU A 514 12.00 -19.22 23.39
CA LEU A 514 10.89 -18.30 23.12
C LEU A 514 9.62 -19.11 22.83
N LEU A 515 8.56 -18.88 23.61
CA LEU A 515 7.26 -19.51 23.46
C LEU A 515 6.19 -18.46 23.15
N LEU A 516 5.61 -18.56 21.98
CA LEU A 516 4.56 -17.69 21.48
C LEU A 516 3.32 -18.54 21.13
N PRO A 517 2.14 -18.21 21.66
CA PRO A 517 0.94 -18.98 21.43
C PRO A 517 0.32 -18.59 20.10
N ALA A 518 -0.05 -19.58 19.30
CA ALA A 518 -0.80 -19.40 18.05
C ALA A 518 -2.26 -18.99 18.26
N THR A 519 -2.80 -19.18 19.47
CA THR A 519 -4.19 -18.83 19.80
C THR A 519 -4.28 -18.17 21.16
N ASP A 520 -5.23 -17.25 21.31
CA ASP A 520 -5.52 -16.58 22.58
C ASP A 520 -6.29 -17.46 23.57
N ARG A 521 -6.52 -18.75 23.30
CA ARG A 521 -7.27 -19.60 24.23
C ARG A 521 -6.34 -20.18 25.29
N ALA A 522 -6.78 -20.15 26.55
CA ALA A 522 -6.07 -20.78 27.65
C ALA A 522 -5.95 -22.30 27.41
N ALA A 523 -4.77 -22.72 26.93
CA ALA A 523 -4.45 -24.12 26.70
C ALA A 523 -3.53 -24.65 27.81
N LYS A 524 -3.57 -25.98 28.02
CA LYS A 524 -2.60 -26.66 28.87
C LYS A 524 -1.22 -26.54 28.21
N CYS A 525 -0.25 -25.99 28.94
CA CYS A 525 1.11 -25.85 28.45
C CYS A 525 1.90 -27.17 28.64
N SER A 526 2.38 -27.77 27.55
CA SER A 526 3.19 -28.99 27.58
C SER A 526 4.70 -28.70 27.66
N ALA A 527 5.10 -27.54 28.18
CA ALA A 527 6.49 -27.13 28.32
C ALA A 527 7.33 -27.98 29.29
N GLU A 528 6.73 -28.97 29.97
CA GLU A 528 7.44 -29.92 30.83
C GLU A 528 8.54 -30.70 30.07
N VAL A 529 8.46 -30.78 28.74
CA VAL A 529 9.55 -31.29 27.89
C VAL A 529 10.88 -30.57 28.15
N PHE A 530 10.84 -29.28 28.48
CA PHE A 530 12.01 -28.44 28.79
C PHE A 530 12.41 -28.44 30.27
N SER A 531 11.75 -29.25 31.12
CA SER A 531 12.05 -29.33 32.56
C SER A 531 13.51 -29.68 32.88
N VAL A 532 14.18 -30.43 32.00
CA VAL A 532 15.58 -30.83 32.13
C VAL A 532 16.38 -30.21 30.98
N THR A 533 16.73 -28.92 31.14
CA THR A 533 17.49 -28.10 30.17
C THR A 533 18.63 -27.36 30.90
N PRO A 534 19.80 -28.00 31.15
CA PRO A 534 20.79 -27.53 32.14
C PRO A 534 21.49 -26.21 31.82
N ARG A 535 21.35 -25.68 30.59
CA ARG A 535 21.97 -24.42 30.16
C ARG A 535 20.97 -23.31 29.85
N LEU A 536 19.68 -23.54 30.08
CA LEU A 536 18.63 -22.57 29.76
C LEU A 536 18.73 -21.36 30.69
N GLU A 537 19.15 -20.21 30.14
CA GLU A 537 19.32 -18.96 30.89
C GLU A 537 18.33 -17.87 30.48
N THR A 538 17.82 -17.92 29.24
CA THR A 538 16.88 -16.92 28.70
C THR A 538 15.57 -17.57 28.33
N VAL A 539 14.48 -17.04 28.87
CA VAL A 539 13.13 -17.50 28.55
C VAL A 539 12.25 -16.31 28.22
N GLU A 540 11.50 -16.41 27.13
CA GLU A 540 10.50 -15.43 26.77
C GLU A 540 9.17 -16.12 26.44
N ILE A 541 8.10 -15.63 27.04
CA ILE A 541 6.78 -16.28 27.04
C ILE A 541 5.72 -15.22 26.73
N HIS A 542 4.92 -15.46 25.70
CA HIS A 542 3.85 -14.55 25.27
C HIS A 542 2.46 -15.16 25.51
N GLY A 543 1.43 -14.35 25.76
CA GLY A 543 0.02 -14.77 25.79
C GLY A 543 -0.40 -15.70 26.96
N TRP A 544 -1.55 -16.36 26.81
CA TRP A 544 -2.27 -17.03 27.89
C TRP A 544 -1.87 -18.50 28.08
N PHE A 545 -1.26 -18.83 29.22
CA PHE A 545 -1.05 -20.21 29.66
C PHE A 545 -2.00 -20.51 30.83
N GLY A 546 -2.77 -21.60 30.73
CA GLY A 546 -3.68 -22.00 31.81
C GLY A 546 -2.97 -22.47 33.10
N ALA A 547 -1.65 -22.69 33.06
CA ALA A 547 -0.84 -23.06 34.20
C ALA A 547 0.63 -22.64 33.99
N LEU A 548 1.38 -22.57 35.09
CA LEU A 548 2.81 -22.27 35.10
C LEU A 548 3.61 -23.35 34.32
N PRO A 549 4.41 -22.97 33.31
CA PRO A 549 5.32 -23.90 32.64
C PRO A 549 6.31 -24.55 33.62
N VAL A 550 6.51 -25.85 33.49
CA VAL A 550 7.52 -26.58 34.27
C VAL A 550 8.89 -26.41 33.59
N LEU A 551 9.63 -25.42 34.06
CA LEU A 551 10.97 -25.03 33.57
C LEU A 551 11.99 -25.07 34.72
N PRO A 552 13.31 -25.12 34.43
CA PRO A 552 14.35 -25.03 35.44
C PRO A 552 14.51 -23.57 35.91
N TRP A 553 13.53 -23.07 36.65
CA TRP A 553 13.41 -21.64 37.02
C TRP A 553 14.64 -21.07 37.75
N GLU A 554 15.29 -21.89 38.58
CA GLU A 554 16.42 -21.48 39.43
C GLU A 554 17.69 -21.07 38.67
N GLN A 555 17.83 -21.46 37.39
CA GLN A 555 18.96 -21.08 36.53
C GLN A 555 18.61 -19.98 35.51
N ILE A 556 17.33 -19.62 35.38
CA ILE A 556 16.90 -18.59 34.43
C ILE A 556 17.41 -17.23 34.91
N ARG A 557 18.23 -16.58 34.08
CA ARG A 557 18.84 -15.27 34.34
C ARG A 557 18.10 -14.12 33.67
N ARG A 558 17.40 -14.41 32.57
CA ARG A 558 16.64 -13.43 31.79
C ARG A 558 15.24 -14.00 31.51
N LEU A 559 14.21 -13.35 32.03
CA LEU A 559 12.83 -13.71 31.78
C LEU A 559 12.08 -12.53 31.17
N THR A 560 11.42 -12.75 30.03
CA THR A 560 10.45 -11.81 29.44
C THR A 560 9.07 -12.46 29.43
N ILE A 561 8.07 -11.77 29.96
CA ILE A 561 6.66 -12.16 29.86
C ILE A 561 5.91 -11.07 29.11
N LYS A 562 5.13 -11.44 28.09
CA LYS A 562 4.22 -10.52 27.39
C LYS A 562 2.78 -11.02 27.48
N ASN A 563 1.83 -10.14 27.81
CA ASN A 563 0.38 -10.37 27.65
C ASN A 563 -0.18 -11.66 28.30
N SER A 564 0.43 -12.11 29.40
CA SER A 564 -0.02 -13.30 30.12
C SER A 564 -1.01 -12.93 31.21
N ARG A 565 -2.11 -13.71 31.38
CA ARG A 565 -3.03 -13.63 32.53
C ARG A 565 -2.31 -14.09 33.81
N MET A 566 -1.44 -13.21 34.27
CA MET A 566 -0.73 -13.13 35.55
C MET A 566 -0.50 -14.43 36.30
N LEU A 567 0.44 -15.22 35.78
CA LEU A 567 1.26 -16.14 36.58
C LEU A 567 2.49 -15.45 37.20
N LEU A 568 2.61 -14.12 37.03
CA LEU A 568 3.73 -13.29 37.46
C LEU A 568 4.20 -13.62 38.88
N MET A 569 3.23 -13.63 39.80
CA MET A 569 3.46 -13.83 41.23
C MET A 569 3.92 -15.25 41.57
N SER A 570 3.45 -16.24 40.81
CA SER A 570 3.87 -17.63 40.98
C SER A 570 5.27 -17.94 40.41
N MET A 571 5.72 -17.13 39.44
CA MET A 571 7.01 -17.26 38.76
C MET A 571 8.14 -16.60 39.52
N LEU A 572 7.91 -15.37 40.00
CA LEU A 572 8.93 -14.50 40.56
C LEU A 572 9.75 -15.11 41.72
N PRO A 573 9.13 -15.83 42.69
CA PRO A 573 9.88 -16.47 43.77
C PRO A 573 10.79 -17.61 43.30
N ARG A 574 10.56 -18.16 42.11
CA ARG A 574 11.30 -19.31 41.55
C ARG A 574 12.53 -18.89 40.73
N LEU A 575 12.65 -17.60 40.39
CA LEU A 575 13.74 -17.10 39.57
C LEU A 575 15.07 -17.07 40.33
N SER A 576 16.16 -17.23 39.58
CA SER A 576 17.50 -17.11 40.13
C SER A 576 17.73 -15.75 40.82
N THR A 577 18.46 -15.77 41.93
CA THR A 577 18.91 -14.53 42.59
C THR A 577 19.70 -13.70 41.58
N GLY A 578 19.33 -12.44 41.45
CA GLY A 578 19.98 -11.52 40.53
C GLY A 578 19.48 -11.58 39.08
N ALA A 579 18.42 -12.34 38.78
CA ALA A 579 17.83 -12.39 37.45
C ALA A 579 17.33 -11.01 36.98
N ARG A 580 17.20 -10.87 35.65
CA ARG A 580 16.55 -9.74 34.98
C ARG A 580 15.18 -10.16 34.52
N PHE A 581 14.17 -9.42 34.94
CA PHE A 581 12.79 -9.68 34.60
C PHE A 581 12.19 -8.52 33.79
N LYS A 582 11.55 -8.85 32.67
CA LYS A 582 10.80 -7.92 31.84
C LYS A 582 9.35 -8.36 31.75
N LEU A 583 8.44 -7.48 32.14
CA LEU A 583 7.01 -7.64 32.00
C LEU A 583 6.49 -6.66 30.96
N VAL A 584 5.73 -7.15 29.98
CA VAL A 584 4.97 -6.34 29.03
C VAL A 584 3.50 -6.70 29.15
N VAL A 585 2.64 -5.72 29.39
CA VAL A 585 1.21 -5.93 29.65
C VAL A 585 0.38 -5.13 28.66
N HIS A 586 -0.65 -5.77 28.10
CA HIS A 586 -1.73 -5.10 27.40
C HIS A 586 -2.95 -5.00 28.35
N PRO A 587 -3.44 -3.79 28.69
CA PRO A 587 -4.54 -3.60 29.65
C PRO A 587 -5.85 -4.31 29.29
N ALA A 588 -6.14 -4.48 27.99
CA ALA A 588 -7.33 -5.23 27.55
C ALA A 588 -7.28 -6.73 27.90
N MET A 589 -6.07 -7.28 28.06
CA MET A 589 -5.86 -8.73 28.23
C MET A 589 -6.09 -9.20 29.67
N LEU A 590 -6.27 -8.28 30.61
CA LEU A 590 -6.47 -8.55 32.03
C LEU A 590 -7.94 -8.36 32.44
N THR A 591 -8.38 -9.22 33.35
CA THR A 591 -9.67 -9.12 34.02
C THR A 591 -9.52 -8.29 35.29
N PHE A 592 -10.42 -7.34 35.50
CA PHE A 592 -10.44 -6.45 36.67
C PHE A 592 -11.63 -6.75 37.58
N PRO A 593 -11.54 -6.55 38.91
CA PRO A 593 -10.36 -6.04 39.64
C PRO A 593 -9.20 -7.04 39.64
N LEU A 594 -7.98 -6.51 39.58
CA LEU A 594 -6.76 -7.31 39.58
C LEU A 594 -6.43 -7.71 41.02
N ASP A 595 -6.50 -9.01 41.35
CA ASP A 595 -6.15 -9.52 42.68
C ASP A 595 -4.88 -10.36 42.58
N LEU A 596 -3.73 -9.72 42.86
CA LEU A 596 -2.43 -10.36 42.74
C LEU A 596 -1.98 -10.92 44.09
N PRO A 597 -1.63 -12.22 44.17
CA PRO A 597 -1.13 -12.77 45.42
C PRO A 597 0.24 -12.16 45.74
N PRO A 598 0.56 -11.94 47.02
CA PRO A 598 1.83 -11.37 47.41
C PRO A 598 2.99 -12.28 47.00
N ALA A 599 4.03 -11.71 46.41
CA ALA A 599 5.21 -12.46 45.96
C ALA A 599 6.51 -11.75 46.35
N THR A 600 7.47 -12.54 46.82
CA THR A 600 8.82 -12.06 47.18
C THR A 600 9.85 -12.65 46.22
N SER A 601 10.80 -11.83 45.76
CA SER A 601 11.87 -12.25 44.85
C SER A 601 13.15 -11.44 45.07
N SER A 602 14.28 -11.98 44.62
CA SER A 602 15.60 -11.36 44.68
C SER A 602 16.16 -11.04 43.29
N ILE A 603 15.29 -10.74 42.33
CA ILE A 603 15.72 -10.24 41.01
C ILE A 603 16.49 -8.92 41.14
N ARG A 604 17.47 -8.71 40.24
CA ARG A 604 18.31 -7.51 40.22
C ARG A 604 17.76 -6.41 39.33
N SER A 605 17.04 -6.78 38.28
CA SER A 605 16.47 -5.82 37.32
C SER A 605 15.01 -6.17 37.06
N PHE A 606 14.15 -5.17 37.12
CA PHE A 606 12.75 -5.28 36.74
C PHE A 606 12.41 -4.20 35.72
N LYS A 607 11.94 -4.60 34.54
CA LYS A 607 11.39 -3.72 33.52
C LYS A 607 9.90 -4.00 33.38
N ILE A 608 9.07 -2.97 33.48
CA ILE A 608 7.64 -3.00 33.22
C ILE A 608 7.38 -2.17 31.97
N GLY A 609 6.55 -2.66 31.07
CA GLY A 609 6.03 -1.83 29.99
C GLY A 609 4.62 -2.19 29.57
N PHE A 610 4.00 -1.24 28.89
CA PHE A 610 2.62 -1.34 28.40
C PHE A 610 2.63 -1.32 26.87
N SER A 611 1.84 -2.21 26.26
CA SER A 611 1.78 -2.41 24.81
C SER A 611 0.41 -2.00 24.28
N THR A 612 0.38 -1.41 23.07
CA THR A 612 -0.84 -1.18 22.29
C THR A 612 -0.93 -2.04 21.03
N GLU A 613 0.05 -2.93 20.79
CA GLU A 613 0.02 -3.82 19.63
C GLU A 613 -1.29 -4.61 19.62
N GLU A 614 -2.07 -4.42 18.55
CA GLU A 614 -3.37 -5.03 18.29
C GLU A 614 -3.28 -6.57 18.37
N PHE A 615 -4.09 -7.17 19.24
CA PHE A 615 -4.54 -8.54 19.00
C PHE A 615 -5.74 -8.45 18.06
N SER A 616 -5.72 -9.24 16.99
CA SER A 616 -6.65 -9.23 15.85
C SER A 616 -8.11 -9.59 16.17
N THR A 617 -8.56 -9.41 17.41
CA THR A 617 -9.96 -9.57 17.78
C THR A 617 -10.64 -8.20 17.68
N ALA A 618 -11.61 -8.11 16.78
CA ALA A 618 -12.38 -6.91 16.40
C ALA A 618 -13.17 -6.22 17.54
N ASP A 619 -12.91 -6.52 18.81
CA ASP A 619 -13.70 -6.10 19.98
C ASP A 619 -12.90 -5.39 21.09
N SER A 620 -11.62 -5.05 20.91
CA SER A 620 -10.77 -4.54 22.01
C SER A 620 -10.14 -3.16 21.82
N GLU A 621 -10.79 -2.23 21.11
CA GLU A 621 -10.43 -0.82 21.25
C GLU A 621 -10.92 -0.31 22.61
N LEU A 622 -10.04 -0.37 23.61
CA LEU A 622 -10.20 0.45 24.81
C LEU A 622 -10.07 1.90 24.41
N ASP A 623 -11.02 2.74 24.83
CA ASP A 623 -10.82 4.18 24.76
C ASP A 623 -9.59 4.58 25.61
N ALA A 624 -9.04 5.74 25.29
CA ALA A 624 -7.80 6.21 25.91
C ALA A 624 -7.93 6.35 27.43
N ALA A 625 -9.05 6.84 27.96
CA ALA A 625 -9.29 7.03 29.39
C ALA A 625 -9.40 5.70 30.16
N THR A 626 -10.01 4.69 29.56
CA THR A 626 -10.10 3.35 30.16
C THR A 626 -8.76 2.63 30.12
N TYR A 627 -7.98 2.79 29.05
CA TYR A 627 -6.62 2.27 28.98
C TYR A 627 -5.72 2.90 30.07
N LEU A 628 -5.80 4.22 30.24
CA LEU A 628 -5.12 4.98 31.29
C LEU A 628 -5.43 4.47 32.70
N THR A 629 -6.72 4.35 33.00
CA THR A 629 -7.19 3.91 34.32
C THR A 629 -6.68 2.51 34.62
N ARG A 630 -6.82 1.58 33.66
CA ARG A 630 -6.38 0.19 33.82
C ARG A 630 -4.87 0.05 33.97
N THR A 631 -4.07 0.82 33.24
CA THR A 631 -2.60 0.78 33.39
C THR A 631 -2.17 1.25 34.79
N GLY A 632 -2.83 2.27 35.35
CA GLY A 632 -2.62 2.72 36.72
C GLY A 632 -2.99 1.66 37.76
N GLU A 633 -4.18 1.05 37.62
CA GLU A 633 -4.62 -0.06 38.47
C GLU A 633 -3.62 -1.24 38.44
N ILE A 634 -3.08 -1.58 37.27
CA ILE A 634 -2.06 -2.62 37.13
C ILE A 634 -0.77 -2.26 37.87
N LEU A 635 -0.27 -1.03 37.72
CA LEU A 635 0.94 -0.60 38.45
C LEU A 635 0.73 -0.60 39.96
N GLY A 636 -0.40 -0.07 40.43
CA GLY A 636 -0.75 -0.06 41.84
C GLY A 636 -0.78 -1.46 42.44
N GLU A 637 -1.46 -2.41 41.78
CA GLU A 637 -1.51 -3.80 42.24
C GLU A 637 -0.16 -4.51 42.18
N ILE A 638 0.72 -4.17 41.21
CA ILE A 638 2.10 -4.65 41.18
C ILE A 638 2.89 -4.16 42.41
N PHE A 639 2.81 -2.86 42.73
CA PHE A 639 3.50 -2.28 43.89
C PHE A 639 2.98 -2.84 45.22
N LYS A 640 1.65 -2.98 45.33
CA LYS A 640 0.99 -3.59 46.48
C LYS A 640 1.40 -5.04 46.70
N SER A 641 1.60 -5.81 45.64
CA SER A 641 1.78 -7.26 45.75
C SER A 641 3.25 -7.74 45.71
N LEU A 642 4.19 -6.96 45.18
CA LEU A 642 5.58 -7.39 45.01
C LEU A 642 6.54 -6.94 46.11
N THR A 643 7.45 -7.83 46.50
CA THR A 643 8.58 -7.49 47.38
C THR A 643 9.89 -7.94 46.75
N LEU A 644 10.71 -6.99 46.31
CA LEU A 644 11.91 -7.23 45.49
C LEU A 644 13.19 -6.87 46.26
N LEU A 645 13.69 -7.80 47.08
CA LEU A 645 14.71 -7.57 48.11
C LEU A 645 16.11 -7.23 47.58
N SER A 646 16.37 -7.37 46.27
CA SER A 646 17.69 -7.17 45.68
C SER A 646 17.64 -6.33 44.40
N LEU A 647 16.58 -5.54 44.23
CA LEU A 647 16.35 -4.77 43.03
C LEU A 647 17.35 -3.60 42.92
N HIS A 648 18.21 -3.64 41.92
CA HIS A 648 19.15 -2.55 41.61
C HIS A 648 18.66 -1.66 40.48
N THR A 649 17.82 -2.19 39.59
CA THR A 649 17.37 -1.51 38.39
C THR A 649 15.86 -1.66 38.23
N LEU A 650 15.16 -0.53 38.23
CA LEU A 650 13.73 -0.46 37.93
C LEU A 650 13.52 0.40 36.69
N ARG A 651 12.84 -0.15 35.69
CA ARG A 651 12.44 0.59 34.48
C ARG A 651 10.95 0.47 34.27
N ILE A 652 10.26 1.58 34.10
CA ILE A 652 8.83 1.63 33.79
C ILE A 652 8.70 2.45 32.51
N THR A 653 8.34 1.77 31.42
CA THR A 653 8.29 2.37 30.08
C THR A 653 6.97 2.06 29.40
N ASP A 654 6.17 3.07 29.14
CA ASP A 654 5.06 2.95 28.21
C ASP A 654 5.57 3.25 26.79
N HIS A 655 5.36 2.33 25.86
CA HIS A 655 5.89 2.49 24.51
C HIS A 655 4.87 3.06 23.53
N LEU A 656 3.55 2.91 23.74
CA LEU A 656 2.57 3.29 22.72
C LEU A 656 1.15 3.66 23.23
N GLY A 657 0.76 3.46 24.50
CA GLY A 657 -0.64 3.69 24.95
C GLY A 657 -0.80 4.85 25.92
N PRO A 658 -1.96 5.45 26.17
CA PRO A 658 -2.03 6.59 27.08
C PRO A 658 -1.61 6.17 28.51
N PRO A 659 -0.91 7.01 29.28
CA PRO A 659 0.02 6.55 30.30
C PRO A 659 -0.54 6.45 31.76
N PRO A 660 -0.11 5.48 32.59
CA PRO A 660 -0.80 5.06 33.82
C PRO A 660 -0.94 6.12 34.91
N ILE A 661 -2.00 6.04 35.72
CA ILE A 661 -2.12 6.77 37.00
C ILE A 661 -1.05 6.25 37.98
N TRP A 662 -0.16 7.12 38.45
CA TRP A 662 0.89 6.78 39.40
C TRP A 662 0.41 6.98 40.84
N ASP A 663 0.51 5.93 41.67
CA ASP A 663 0.24 6.04 43.10
C ASP A 663 1.57 6.13 43.87
N ALA A 664 1.95 7.35 44.27
CA ALA A 664 3.19 7.60 45.00
C ALA A 664 3.19 6.99 46.42
N VAL A 665 2.02 6.82 47.03
CA VAL A 665 1.87 6.21 48.36
C VAL A 665 2.14 4.71 48.25
N GLU A 666 1.52 4.03 47.29
CA GLU A 666 1.76 2.61 47.07
C GLU A 666 3.19 2.34 46.58
N PHE A 667 3.77 3.22 45.76
CA PHE A 667 5.19 3.14 45.43
C PHE A 667 6.08 3.26 46.67
N SER A 668 5.77 4.16 47.61
CA SER A 668 6.53 4.33 48.84
C SER A 668 6.45 3.10 49.74
N HIS A 669 5.26 2.49 49.86
CA HIS A 669 5.08 1.22 50.54
C HIS A 669 5.90 0.10 49.88
N PHE A 670 5.85 0.00 48.56
CA PHE A 670 6.66 -0.94 47.78
C PHE A 670 8.15 -0.71 47.98
N ALA A 671 8.61 0.54 47.97
CA ALA A 671 10.01 0.92 48.14
C ALA A 671 10.54 0.52 49.52
N SER A 672 9.71 0.72 50.56
CA SER A 672 10.02 0.31 51.93
C SER A 672 10.09 -1.22 52.04
N ARG A 673 9.04 -1.94 51.63
CA ARG A 673 8.98 -3.42 51.66
C ARG A 673 10.11 -4.08 50.87
N SER A 674 10.45 -3.52 49.70
CA SER A 674 11.49 -4.03 48.81
C SER A 674 12.89 -3.53 49.16
N THR A 675 13.04 -2.72 50.22
CA THR A 675 14.32 -2.14 50.65
C THR A 675 15.04 -1.31 49.57
N LEU A 676 14.28 -0.66 48.68
CA LEU A 676 14.82 0.10 47.55
C LEU A 676 15.73 1.24 47.98
N TYR A 677 15.44 1.82 49.14
CA TYR A 677 16.28 2.86 49.76
C TYR A 677 17.73 2.41 50.03
N ARG A 678 18.00 1.10 50.09
CA ARG A 678 19.36 0.52 50.19
C ARG A 678 19.87 -0.06 48.88
N THR A 679 18.98 -0.57 48.03
CA THR A 679 19.35 -1.47 46.91
C THR A 679 19.26 -0.82 45.54
N LEU A 680 18.29 0.07 45.31
CA LEU A 680 18.04 0.64 43.99
C LEU A 680 19.15 1.63 43.62
N ARG A 681 19.68 1.52 42.40
CA ARG A 681 20.73 2.41 41.86
C ARG A 681 20.36 3.03 40.53
N PHE A 682 19.51 2.35 39.76
CA PHE A 682 19.02 2.83 38.48
C PHE A 682 17.50 2.86 38.47
N PHE A 683 16.93 4.03 38.20
CA PHE A 683 15.50 4.22 38.05
C PHE A 683 15.22 4.94 36.73
N GLN A 684 14.36 4.36 35.91
CA GLN A 684 13.89 4.98 34.69
C GLN A 684 12.37 4.96 34.67
N VAL A 685 11.79 6.13 34.42
CA VAL A 685 10.35 6.31 34.29
C VAL A 685 10.05 7.10 33.01
N ARG A 686 9.21 6.49 32.17
CA ARG A 686 8.60 7.11 30.98
C ARG A 686 7.12 6.74 30.99
N ALA A 687 6.38 7.35 31.93
CA ALA A 687 4.95 7.13 32.25
C ALA A 687 4.34 8.46 32.77
N ILE A 688 3.00 8.60 32.89
CA ILE A 688 2.38 9.76 33.57
C ILE A 688 2.66 9.58 35.05
N ILE A 689 3.76 10.17 35.49
CA ILE A 689 3.97 10.51 36.88
C ILE A 689 3.97 12.03 36.90
N THR A 690 3.17 12.65 37.76
CA THR A 690 3.28 14.10 37.91
C THR A 690 4.65 14.45 38.50
N ASP A 691 5.11 15.68 38.31
CA ASP A 691 6.35 16.13 38.93
C ASP A 691 6.29 16.01 40.47
N ILE A 692 5.13 16.29 41.08
CA ILE A 692 4.86 16.10 42.51
C ILE A 692 5.03 14.63 42.92
N GLU A 693 4.32 13.71 42.27
CA GLU A 693 4.39 12.28 42.58
C GLU A 693 5.80 11.70 42.36
N LEU A 694 6.53 12.21 41.37
CA LEU A 694 7.91 11.82 41.12
C LEU A 694 8.83 12.31 42.23
N LEU A 695 8.69 13.57 42.66
CA LEU A 695 9.46 14.11 43.79
C LEU A 695 9.21 13.31 45.06
N GLU A 696 7.96 12.96 45.36
CA GLU A 696 7.61 12.09 46.49
C GLU A 696 8.25 10.70 46.35
N SER A 697 8.18 10.10 45.16
CA SER A 697 8.77 8.78 44.88
C SER A 697 10.30 8.78 44.98
N LEU A 698 10.96 9.88 44.60
CA LEU A 698 12.42 10.02 44.70
C LEU A 698 12.87 10.25 46.16
N SER A 699 12.00 10.78 47.03
CA SER A 699 12.33 11.06 48.44
C SER A 699 12.67 9.80 49.23
N VAL A 700 12.13 8.65 48.81
CA VAL A 700 12.39 7.34 49.43
C VAL A 700 13.56 6.57 48.79
N LEU A 701 14.30 7.19 47.86
CA LEU A 701 15.39 6.55 47.09
C LEU A 701 16.75 7.26 47.25
N PRO A 702 17.27 7.42 48.48
CA PRO A 702 18.45 8.25 48.73
C PRO A 702 19.74 7.78 48.04
N LEU A 703 19.88 6.48 47.77
CA LEU A 703 21.06 5.89 47.13
C LEU A 703 20.96 5.81 45.60
N LEU A 704 19.97 6.45 44.98
CA LEU A 704 19.82 6.44 43.53
C LEU A 704 21.01 7.14 42.85
N GLU A 705 21.67 6.45 41.93
CA GLU A 705 22.84 6.94 41.19
C GLU A 705 22.48 7.39 39.77
N ASN A 706 21.51 6.71 39.15
CA ASN A 706 21.11 6.92 37.76
C ASN A 706 19.60 7.14 37.67
N LEU A 707 19.20 8.31 37.19
CA LEU A 707 17.81 8.68 36.97
C LEU A 707 17.59 9.01 35.48
N SER A 708 16.63 8.32 34.86
CA SER A 708 16.20 8.63 33.50
C SER A 708 14.70 8.94 33.49
N ILE A 709 14.36 10.15 33.07
CA ILE A 709 12.99 10.66 33.01
C ILE A 709 12.69 11.03 31.56
N GLY A 710 11.47 10.81 31.11
CA GLY A 710 11.03 11.28 29.80
C GLY A 710 9.62 11.87 29.83
N ASP A 711 9.47 13.07 29.30
CA ASP A 711 8.19 13.65 28.89
C ASP A 711 7.58 12.81 27.76
N ARG A 712 6.28 13.00 27.54
CA ARG A 712 5.57 12.30 26.47
C ARG A 712 4.66 13.24 25.69
N ALA A 713 4.76 13.15 24.37
CA ALA A 713 3.79 13.71 23.43
C ALA A 713 2.86 12.60 22.95
N THR A 714 1.56 12.75 23.19
CA THR A 714 0.50 11.95 22.56
C THR A 714 -0.34 12.87 21.67
N PRO A 715 -0.92 12.38 20.55
CA PRO A 715 -1.79 13.22 19.71
C PRO A 715 -2.98 13.76 20.53
N GLY A 716 -3.03 15.08 20.77
CA GLY A 716 -4.10 15.74 21.51
C GLY A 716 -3.81 16.06 22.98
N GLU A 717 -2.80 15.45 23.61
CA GLU A 717 -2.41 15.71 25.01
C GLU A 717 -0.88 15.66 25.20
N GLU A 718 -0.31 16.69 25.82
CA GLU A 718 1.09 16.72 26.22
C GLU A 718 1.20 16.47 27.73
N HIS A 719 1.91 15.41 28.13
CA HIS A 719 2.20 15.13 29.53
C HIS A 719 3.63 15.53 29.84
N ILE A 720 3.75 16.58 30.65
CA ILE A 720 5.01 17.20 31.02
C ILE A 720 5.31 16.82 32.47
N VAL A 721 6.37 16.05 32.66
CA VAL A 721 6.88 15.63 33.96
C VAL A 721 8.11 16.45 34.32
N ILE A 722 8.89 16.85 33.31
CA ILE A 722 10.12 17.60 33.48
C ILE A 722 9.78 19.10 33.61
N THR A 723 9.40 19.50 34.82
CA THR A 723 9.06 20.89 35.18
C THR A 723 10.22 21.58 35.91
N ASP A 724 10.14 22.92 36.02
CA ASP A 724 11.05 23.68 36.88
C ASP A 724 11.02 23.19 38.34
N SER A 725 9.86 22.74 38.82
CA SER A 725 9.69 22.19 40.18
C SER A 725 10.53 20.94 40.38
N LEU A 726 10.45 19.99 39.42
CA LEU A 726 11.25 18.78 39.44
C LEU A 726 12.75 19.09 39.38
N LEU A 727 13.15 19.96 38.44
CA LEU A 727 14.55 20.36 38.28
C LEU A 727 15.07 21.01 39.57
N ASN A 728 14.34 21.99 40.13
CA ASN A 728 14.71 22.64 41.39
C ASN A 728 14.81 21.66 42.56
N GLY A 729 13.96 20.63 42.61
CA GLY A 729 14.04 19.56 43.61
C GLY A 729 15.26 18.64 43.44
N LEU A 730 15.76 18.48 42.22
CA LEU A 730 16.98 17.72 41.91
C LEU A 730 18.26 18.56 42.09
N THR A 731 18.15 19.89 42.11
CA THR A 731 19.27 20.82 42.32
C THR A 731 19.95 20.54 43.67
N TRP A 732 21.27 20.39 43.63
CA TRP A 732 22.03 20.18 44.85
C TRP A 732 22.27 21.50 45.59
N ARG A 733 22.00 21.53 46.90
CA ARG A 733 22.16 22.70 47.76
C ARG A 733 22.94 22.34 49.03
N PRO A 734 23.98 23.10 49.42
CA PRO A 734 24.83 22.79 50.57
C PRO A 734 24.11 22.79 51.91
N ASP A 735 23.12 23.69 52.07
CA ASP A 735 22.45 23.93 53.35
C ASP A 735 21.06 23.30 53.45
N GLN A 736 20.74 22.34 52.57
CA GLN A 736 19.44 21.68 52.52
C GLN A 736 19.57 20.16 52.42
N VAL A 737 18.51 19.45 52.84
CA VAL A 737 18.38 18.01 52.59
C VAL A 737 18.15 17.83 51.10
N ASN A 738 19.12 17.21 50.43
CA ASN A 738 19.10 17.02 48.99
C ASN A 738 18.30 15.78 48.62
N LEU A 739 17.41 15.91 47.64
CA LEU A 739 16.78 14.79 46.98
C LEU A 739 17.86 14.01 46.21
N VAL A 740 17.84 12.68 46.31
CA VAL A 740 18.78 11.76 45.63
C VAL A 740 20.25 12.26 45.69
N PRO A 741 20.85 12.36 46.89
CA PRO A 741 22.16 12.99 47.08
C PRO A 741 23.30 12.30 46.31
N HIS A 742 23.14 11.02 45.96
CA HIS A 742 24.12 10.23 45.21
C HIS A 742 23.90 10.22 43.69
N LEU A 743 22.95 11.00 43.18
CA LEU A 743 22.69 11.07 41.75
C LEU A 743 23.95 11.49 40.99
N SER A 744 24.36 10.65 40.05
CA SER A 744 25.57 10.78 39.23
C SER A 744 25.25 10.86 37.73
N VAL A 745 24.14 10.26 37.30
CA VAL A 745 23.68 10.32 35.91
C VAL A 745 22.23 10.77 35.89
N LEU A 746 21.99 11.87 35.19
CA LEU A 746 20.65 12.36 34.88
C LEU A 746 20.46 12.32 33.37
N SER A 747 19.43 11.60 32.93
CA SER A 747 19.02 11.54 31.52
C SER A 747 17.60 12.03 31.36
N LEU A 748 17.42 13.06 30.55
CA LEU A 748 16.15 13.74 30.36
C LEU A 748 15.74 13.66 28.89
N VAL A 749 14.59 13.06 28.61
CA VAL A 749 13.96 13.12 27.28
C VAL A 749 12.80 14.09 27.39
N THR A 750 12.96 15.33 26.93
CA THR A 750 12.00 16.40 27.21
C THR A 750 11.37 16.98 25.95
N LEU A 751 10.16 17.55 26.09
CA LEU A 751 9.54 18.42 25.08
C LEU A 751 9.97 19.90 25.21
N GLY A 752 10.82 20.24 26.19
CA GLY A 752 11.49 21.54 26.30
C GLY A 752 10.67 22.66 26.96
N ARG A 753 9.78 22.35 27.92
CA ARG A 753 8.89 23.33 28.57
C ARG A 753 9.37 23.88 29.93
N PHE A 754 10.64 23.69 30.30
CA PHE A 754 11.24 24.25 31.52
C PHE A 754 12.18 25.42 31.21
N ARG A 755 12.52 26.24 32.20
CA ARG A 755 13.50 27.32 32.05
C ARG A 755 14.90 26.76 31.94
N GLU A 756 15.65 27.19 30.93
CA GLU A 756 17.06 26.82 30.74
C GLU A 756 17.89 27.07 32.00
N GLU A 757 17.62 28.16 32.73
CA GLU A 757 18.23 28.48 34.02
C GLU A 757 18.06 27.36 35.04
N SER A 758 16.87 26.79 35.19
CA SER A 758 16.60 25.70 36.14
C SER A 758 17.38 24.43 35.78
N PHE A 759 17.55 24.13 34.49
CA PHE A 759 18.40 23.03 34.07
C PHE A 759 19.89 23.32 34.32
N LEU A 760 20.35 24.53 33.98
CA LEU A 760 21.71 24.97 34.23
C LEU A 760 22.06 24.95 35.72
N GLU A 761 21.11 25.28 36.61
CA GLU A 761 21.30 25.19 38.06
C GLU A 761 21.51 23.73 38.53
N VAL A 762 20.68 22.79 38.07
CA VAL A 762 20.87 21.36 38.35
C VAL A 762 22.21 20.86 37.82
N ALA A 763 22.51 21.20 36.57
CA ALA A 763 23.73 20.79 35.91
C ALA A 763 24.96 21.38 36.64
N CYS A 764 25.00 22.68 36.90
CA CYS A 764 26.12 23.34 37.58
C CYS A 764 26.33 22.85 39.01
N SER A 765 25.24 22.71 39.78
CA SER A 765 25.31 22.24 41.18
C SER A 765 25.84 20.82 41.32
N ARG A 766 25.75 20.01 40.25
CA ARG A 766 26.17 18.59 40.22
C ARG A 766 27.44 18.33 39.37
N LEU A 767 27.75 19.14 38.35
CA LEU A 767 28.88 18.98 37.41
C LEU A 767 30.13 19.82 37.76
N ILE A 768 29.97 21.07 38.21
CA ILE A 768 31.07 22.06 38.25
C ILE A 768 31.75 22.10 39.62
N LEU A 769 30.99 21.86 40.70
CA LEU A 769 31.53 21.68 42.05
C LEU A 769 31.93 20.22 42.26
N GLY A 770 33.01 19.78 41.58
CA GLY A 770 33.54 18.42 41.71
C GLY A 770 33.70 18.02 43.17
N ARG A 771 32.80 17.17 43.67
CA ARG A 771 32.97 16.50 44.96
C ARG A 771 33.89 15.30 44.75
N SER A 772 34.93 15.19 45.56
CA SER A 772 35.82 14.02 45.65
C SER A 772 35.09 12.72 46.04
N ASP A 773 33.86 12.84 46.54
CA ASP A 773 33.13 11.77 47.23
C ASP A 773 31.99 11.18 46.38
N VAL A 774 31.66 11.83 45.26
CA VAL A 774 30.63 11.40 44.30
C VAL A 774 31.35 11.30 42.95
N GLY A 775 31.36 10.10 42.34
CA GLY A 775 32.08 9.85 41.08
C GLY A 775 31.69 10.79 39.94
N PRO A 776 32.37 10.73 38.78
CA PRO A 776 32.15 11.67 37.67
C PRO A 776 30.68 11.75 37.25
N PHE A 777 30.08 12.94 37.40
CA PHE A 777 28.69 13.20 37.03
C PHE A 777 28.56 13.32 35.51
N THR A 778 27.65 12.56 34.90
CA THR A 778 27.40 12.57 33.45
C THR A 778 25.96 12.94 33.18
N THR A 779 25.74 14.09 32.54
CA THR A 779 24.41 14.50 32.09
C THR A 779 24.25 14.16 30.61
N LYS A 780 23.19 13.45 30.26
CA LYS A 780 22.85 13.12 28.86
C LYS A 780 21.42 13.55 28.57
N ILE A 781 21.25 14.69 27.93
CA ILE A 781 19.98 15.08 27.32
C ILE A 781 19.82 14.27 26.04
#